data_AF-A0A844FLX3-F1
#
_entry.id   AF-A0A844FLX3-F1
#
_cell.length_a   1.000
_cell.length_b   1.000
_cell.length_c   1.000
_cell.angle_alpha   90.00
_cell.angle_beta   90.00
_cell.angle_gamma   90.00
#
_symmetry.space_group_name_H-M   'P 1'
#
loop_
_entity.id
_entity.type
_entity.pdbx_description
1 polymer ?
#
loop_
_entity_poly.entity_id
_entity_poly.type
_entity_poly.pdbx_seq_one_letter_code
_entity_poly.pdbx_strand_id
1 'polypeptide(L)'
;MKNQLREINKQDITNNEVAIALCQFANQHLIPVALSKGICHLYGLSREKLLAFLSHDPYMGISMREISDVQQDFYAFMQSEEVIYENQFRIKLPAEKDYCLMQVQGEKVLCEGQEMILFWMTTLSLKRLKELDQQRRFDIPVKSTSYCLLNVDSRYNSVTGLPNMPYFYELADAGIKALFRADKTPVLLAFNLIGFSHFNVSYSYSEGNKLLKAFANLLIKYFGIENCGHFNEDEFYAFTEDTDLDKRLDSFIQECQSINGGKSLNVRIGVYDSVNLPYDDIASSCSLVKSACNYERSAKSHVTYFSKDNQHDLELENYVLKNFDRALKEGWIEPFYQPIVRILNGQTGNWEALARWRVPDKGILMNEQFVPILDRAGILYKMDLYMVDRVIADLKTMQAQGSEDIAISVNLFSSEFEQYNMADEIVSRFEASGLDKELLVIEISNDIRNLNSEKVKDQIEIFYRHGFSVWVDSFGEGYSSISIMKDDLPISCVKFDASFINDDNFDRSKKVLKKMIELAEELGIDTVVGGVENAKQLLTLREIGCSAAQGYYFGQPLPFAKAFSTWVKGPNANVEQLAESNYYNSIGMMSLEKPQFIEPIQDHFLTFEQPDMIFDRYFKGTPLGFLEYRDGKLHYLRGNEGYTQYLLSCGSVTQEDLEAHPFATEIKNVGKQLYLELGRWIKEEYWENHKTEWHYGVHSYPNGLYVESYQRLMSYNPYTNAYAIVDVLTSYNANQVYQQKHDLGKTAAFNLNTDQYRDLPIPFVTVSPIYDHKRVVDMQYVYVNQAYSEIIGFGREELLGNLISLFHQNDELAFWMKELLAAKNGQSHSGIMQRNDGHWYEYVIAPASVPDAYSFAMINIDDQKQKEQEIQQKQNTTSEILRISEILNVEGNDFKQSIQKGLAKLGEDLQADRVSLMETSGNSAKNAYSWHKVGLADVKDKQQHLSFDSGFGIEEFAVEDSYLLTDPGQIKEAFPEIVASSPADYHLKNVLLAPFYERGTVRGFIMVENFNLDLSLDFTNLIELVSDFFGSKITGRRLEKQRDTDVLTGLNDRHPYFAKLKHYQKSKNSKEIGIIYMDLNGLKEANDKFGHEAGDNLLIKASKFITQYFSRKMVYRVGGDEFVVLDDRNPRDVFEKDYQAFLKAMTEPDAPSISVGSVWCEDSHQLEGCVEEADRSMQRSKEAYYQTHKRYR
;
A
#
# COMPACT_ATOMS: atom_id res chain seq x y z
N MET A 1 -5.96 -5.96 -61.58
CA MET A 1 -6.13 -6.88 -62.73
C MET A 1 -7.52 -7.48 -62.63
N LYS A 2 -8.30 -7.55 -63.73
CA LYS A 2 -9.53 -8.36 -63.76
C LYS A 2 -9.12 -9.84 -63.61
N ASN A 3 -9.52 -10.49 -62.53
CA ASN A 3 -9.21 -11.91 -62.28
C ASN A 3 -9.88 -12.77 -63.36
N GLN A 4 -9.08 -13.52 -64.13
CA GLN A 4 -9.60 -14.56 -65.01
C GLN A 4 -10.03 -15.75 -64.13
N LEU A 5 -11.29 -16.17 -64.22
CA LEU A 5 -11.79 -17.36 -63.53
C LEU A 5 -11.07 -18.61 -64.05
N ARG A 6 -10.79 -19.54 -63.14
CA ARG A 6 -10.08 -20.78 -63.43
C ARG A 6 -10.95 -21.76 -64.22
N GLU A 7 -10.45 -22.32 -65.32
CA GLU A 7 -11.17 -23.31 -66.14
C GLU A 7 -11.03 -24.73 -65.59
N ILE A 8 -12.13 -25.48 -65.47
CA ILE A 8 -12.18 -26.84 -64.90
C ILE A 8 -13.07 -27.80 -65.73
N ASN A 9 -12.79 -29.11 -65.68
CA ASN A 9 -13.55 -30.15 -66.38
C ASN A 9 -14.44 -30.96 -65.41
N LYS A 10 -15.71 -31.18 -65.75
CA LYS A 10 -16.68 -31.96 -64.95
C LYS A 10 -16.20 -33.37 -64.63
N GLN A 11 -15.46 -34.03 -65.54
CA GLN A 11 -14.99 -35.40 -65.33
C GLN A 11 -13.96 -35.50 -64.19
N ASP A 12 -13.10 -34.48 -64.02
CA ASP A 12 -12.05 -34.47 -63.00
C ASP A 12 -12.60 -34.38 -61.58
N ILE A 13 -13.80 -33.79 -61.43
CA ILE A 13 -14.48 -33.64 -60.14
C ILE A 13 -15.13 -34.96 -59.72
N THR A 14 -15.79 -35.64 -60.66
CA THR A 14 -16.58 -36.85 -60.34
C THR A 14 -15.77 -37.97 -59.71
N ASN A 15 -14.48 -38.11 -60.07
CA ASN A 15 -13.61 -39.18 -59.55
C ASN A 15 -12.81 -38.80 -58.30
N ASN A 16 -12.96 -37.56 -57.79
CA ASN A 16 -12.18 -37.06 -56.65
C ASN A 16 -12.67 -37.67 -55.32
N GLU A 17 -11.73 -38.05 -54.45
CA GLU A 17 -12.00 -38.62 -53.12
C GLU A 17 -12.29 -37.53 -52.06
N VAL A 18 -12.00 -36.26 -52.35
CA VAL A 18 -12.38 -35.12 -51.50
C VAL A 18 -13.85 -34.79 -51.70
N ALA A 19 -14.56 -34.34 -50.65
CA ALA A 19 -15.96 -33.99 -50.73
C ALA A 19 -16.16 -32.65 -51.46
N ILE A 20 -16.51 -32.74 -52.75
CA ILE A 20 -16.60 -31.61 -53.67
C ILE A 20 -17.93 -31.67 -54.44
N ALA A 21 -18.57 -30.51 -54.59
CA ALA A 21 -19.75 -30.32 -55.44
C ALA A 21 -19.49 -29.17 -56.42
N LEU A 22 -19.69 -29.43 -57.72
CA LEU A 22 -19.77 -28.37 -58.72
C LEU A 22 -21.23 -28.00 -58.93
N CYS A 23 -21.55 -26.74 -58.71
CA CYS A 23 -22.90 -26.24 -58.80
C CYS A 23 -23.00 -25.08 -59.79
N GLN A 24 -24.10 -25.04 -60.51
CA GLN A 24 -24.52 -23.91 -61.33
C GLN A 24 -25.52 -23.08 -60.54
N PHE A 25 -25.33 -21.76 -60.52
CA PHE A 25 -26.31 -20.85 -59.96
C PHE A 25 -27.23 -20.33 -61.05
N ALA A 26 -28.52 -20.69 -61.00
CA ALA A 26 -29.51 -20.28 -61.98
C ALA A 26 -30.85 -20.02 -61.31
N ASN A 27 -31.56 -18.96 -61.74
CA ASN A 27 -32.88 -18.56 -61.19
C ASN A 27 -32.90 -18.45 -59.65
N GLN A 28 -31.85 -17.89 -59.05
CA GLN A 28 -31.67 -17.76 -57.59
C GLN A 28 -31.56 -19.09 -56.82
N HIS A 29 -31.36 -20.21 -57.52
CA HIS A 29 -31.17 -21.52 -56.92
C HIS A 29 -29.80 -22.12 -57.26
N LEU A 30 -29.25 -22.86 -56.31
CA LEU A 30 -28.04 -23.64 -56.47
C LEU A 30 -28.38 -25.02 -57.05
N ILE A 31 -27.87 -25.33 -58.24
CA ILE A 31 -28.15 -26.59 -58.92
C ILE A 31 -26.86 -27.40 -59.00
N PRO A 32 -26.75 -28.56 -58.32
CA PRO A 32 -25.56 -29.40 -58.43
C PRO A 32 -25.48 -30.06 -59.82
N VAL A 33 -24.34 -29.89 -60.48
CA VAL A 33 -24.08 -30.39 -61.85
C VAL A 33 -23.09 -31.55 -61.85
N ALA A 34 -22.14 -31.58 -60.91
CA ALA A 34 -21.24 -32.72 -60.71
C ALA A 34 -20.92 -32.91 -59.22
N LEU A 35 -20.84 -34.17 -58.78
CA LEU A 35 -20.55 -34.54 -57.39
C LEU A 35 -19.39 -35.54 -57.36
N SER A 36 -18.42 -35.29 -56.49
CA SER A 36 -17.27 -36.18 -56.30
C SER A 36 -17.63 -37.49 -55.59
N LYS A 37 -16.71 -38.46 -55.57
CA LYS A 37 -16.88 -39.67 -54.75
C LYS A 37 -16.89 -39.31 -53.26
N GLY A 38 -16.03 -38.37 -52.85
CA GLY A 38 -15.92 -37.93 -51.46
C GLY A 38 -17.22 -37.39 -50.88
N ILE A 39 -17.99 -36.59 -51.63
CA ILE A 39 -19.24 -36.02 -51.12
C ILE A 39 -20.35 -37.07 -51.08
N CYS A 40 -20.33 -38.03 -52.01
CA CYS A 40 -21.23 -39.19 -51.97
C CYS A 40 -20.99 -40.06 -50.72
N HIS A 41 -19.72 -40.30 -50.37
CA HIS A 41 -19.35 -40.98 -49.13
C HIS A 41 -19.76 -40.18 -47.89
N LEU A 42 -19.56 -38.85 -47.90
CA LEU A 42 -19.90 -37.97 -46.78
C LEU A 42 -21.39 -38.06 -46.41
N TYR A 43 -22.27 -38.07 -47.42
CA TYR A 43 -23.73 -38.19 -47.28
C TYR A 43 -24.23 -39.64 -47.21
N GLY A 44 -23.39 -40.64 -47.51
CA GLY A 44 -23.76 -42.05 -47.52
C GLY A 44 -24.75 -42.45 -48.63
N LEU A 45 -24.81 -41.70 -49.73
CA LEU A 45 -25.77 -41.90 -50.83
C LEU A 45 -25.07 -42.16 -52.16
N SER A 46 -25.72 -42.90 -53.07
CA SER A 46 -25.22 -43.03 -54.44
C SER A 46 -25.29 -41.67 -55.15
N ARG A 47 -24.35 -41.41 -56.07
CA ARG A 47 -24.27 -40.13 -56.79
C ARG A 47 -25.60 -39.72 -57.43
N GLU A 48 -26.29 -40.65 -58.08
CA GLU A 48 -27.60 -40.41 -58.70
C GLU A 48 -28.66 -39.97 -57.69
N LYS A 49 -28.70 -40.62 -56.52
CA LYS A 49 -29.64 -40.26 -55.44
C LYS A 49 -29.27 -38.92 -54.82
N LEU A 50 -27.99 -38.68 -54.54
CA LEU A 50 -27.54 -37.44 -53.92
C LEU A 50 -27.74 -36.23 -54.86
N LEU A 51 -27.49 -36.41 -56.16
CA LEU A 51 -27.74 -35.37 -57.16
C LEU A 51 -29.24 -35.03 -57.21
N ALA A 52 -30.11 -36.04 -57.33
CA ALA A 52 -31.56 -35.83 -57.33
C ALA A 52 -32.07 -35.15 -56.03
N PHE A 53 -31.42 -35.47 -54.90
CA PHE A 53 -31.78 -34.96 -53.59
C PHE A 53 -31.36 -33.48 -53.41
N LEU A 54 -30.10 -33.15 -53.70
CA LEU A 54 -29.58 -31.78 -53.63
C LEU A 54 -30.13 -30.86 -54.72
N SER A 55 -30.59 -31.40 -55.86
CA SER A 55 -31.33 -30.62 -56.85
C SER A 55 -32.73 -30.21 -56.38
N HIS A 56 -33.29 -30.87 -55.36
CA HIS A 56 -34.60 -30.52 -54.79
C HIS A 56 -34.47 -29.53 -53.63
N ASP A 57 -33.47 -29.74 -52.77
CA ASP A 57 -33.10 -28.81 -51.69
C ASP A 57 -31.57 -28.82 -51.49
N PRO A 58 -30.85 -27.80 -52.01
CA PRO A 58 -29.40 -27.73 -51.91
C PRO A 58 -28.89 -27.35 -50.51
N TYR A 59 -29.78 -26.92 -49.61
CA TYR A 59 -29.46 -26.52 -48.23
C TYR A 59 -29.93 -27.57 -47.21
N MET A 60 -30.32 -28.76 -47.68
CA MET A 60 -30.94 -29.76 -46.84
C MET A 60 -29.99 -30.25 -45.74
N GLY A 61 -30.53 -30.37 -44.53
CA GLY A 61 -29.81 -30.83 -43.34
C GLY A 61 -29.19 -29.70 -42.55
N ILE A 62 -29.06 -28.49 -43.12
CA ILE A 62 -28.63 -27.31 -42.37
C ILE A 62 -29.64 -27.03 -41.26
N SER A 63 -29.17 -26.62 -40.08
CA SER A 63 -30.01 -26.24 -38.96
C SER A 63 -31.06 -25.22 -39.39
N MET A 64 -32.34 -25.43 -39.03
CA MET A 64 -33.43 -24.51 -39.38
C MET A 64 -33.22 -23.08 -38.86
N ARG A 65 -32.36 -22.89 -37.85
CA ARG A 65 -31.99 -21.56 -37.35
C ARG A 65 -30.93 -20.85 -38.18
N GLU A 66 -30.13 -21.59 -38.94
CA GLU A 66 -28.96 -21.08 -39.67
C GLU A 66 -29.21 -21.03 -41.19
N ILE A 67 -30.24 -21.73 -41.70
CA ILE A 67 -30.50 -21.86 -43.13
C ILE A 67 -30.77 -20.51 -43.82
N SER A 68 -31.50 -19.60 -43.15
CA SER A 68 -31.79 -18.26 -43.68
C SER A 68 -30.53 -17.43 -43.81
N ASP A 69 -29.64 -17.52 -42.81
CA ASP A 69 -28.39 -16.76 -42.78
C ASP A 69 -27.42 -17.28 -43.83
N VAL A 70 -27.30 -18.61 -43.97
CA VAL A 70 -26.46 -19.24 -45.02
C VAL A 70 -26.98 -18.91 -46.41
N GLN A 71 -28.30 -18.91 -46.62
CA GLN A 71 -28.90 -18.53 -47.91
C GLN A 71 -28.64 -17.06 -48.25
N GLN A 72 -28.80 -16.16 -47.27
CA GLN A 72 -28.60 -14.72 -47.47
C GLN A 72 -27.13 -14.39 -47.71
N ASP A 73 -26.23 -15.01 -46.96
CA ASP A 73 -24.78 -14.87 -47.10
C ASP A 73 -24.30 -15.40 -48.46
N PHE A 74 -24.77 -16.58 -48.86
CA PHE A 74 -24.47 -17.12 -50.17
C PHE A 74 -25.02 -16.24 -51.31
N TYR A 75 -26.23 -15.70 -51.16
CA TYR A 75 -26.81 -14.79 -52.14
C TYR A 75 -26.00 -13.48 -52.26
N ALA A 76 -25.51 -12.95 -51.14
CA ALA A 76 -24.62 -11.79 -51.13
C ALA A 76 -23.29 -12.09 -51.85
N PHE A 77 -22.69 -13.26 -51.61
CA PHE A 77 -21.50 -13.70 -52.33
C PHE A 77 -21.72 -13.77 -53.86
N MET A 78 -22.86 -14.27 -54.31
CA MET A 78 -23.19 -14.34 -55.74
C MET A 78 -23.34 -12.97 -56.39
N GLN A 79 -23.72 -11.94 -55.63
CA GLN A 79 -23.81 -10.56 -56.12
C GLN A 79 -22.49 -9.77 -55.98
N SER A 80 -21.51 -10.31 -55.25
CA SER A 80 -20.21 -9.68 -55.05
C SER A 80 -19.23 -9.98 -56.19
N GLU A 81 -18.17 -9.17 -56.31
CA GLU A 81 -17.01 -9.46 -57.15
C GLU A 81 -16.05 -10.49 -56.52
N GLU A 82 -16.38 -11.04 -55.34
CA GLU A 82 -15.54 -12.03 -54.67
C GLU A 82 -15.52 -13.35 -55.43
N VAL A 83 -14.34 -13.97 -55.49
CA VAL A 83 -14.10 -15.24 -56.20
C VAL A 83 -14.17 -16.43 -55.24
N ILE A 84 -13.92 -16.21 -53.95
CA ILE A 84 -13.86 -17.26 -52.92
C ILE A 84 -14.98 -17.04 -51.91
N TYR A 85 -15.70 -18.11 -51.61
CA TYR A 85 -16.76 -18.20 -50.60
C TYR A 85 -16.27 -19.03 -49.42
N GLU A 86 -16.58 -18.64 -48.19
CA GLU A 86 -16.31 -19.45 -47.02
C GLU A 86 -17.40 -19.25 -45.97
N ASN A 87 -17.93 -20.36 -45.46
CA ASN A 87 -18.96 -20.35 -44.43
C ASN A 87 -18.86 -21.59 -43.53
N GLN A 88 -19.36 -21.50 -42.30
CA GLN A 88 -19.47 -22.61 -41.35
C GLN A 88 -20.88 -22.69 -40.78
N PHE A 89 -21.50 -23.86 -40.85
CA PHE A 89 -22.85 -24.07 -40.32
C PHE A 89 -23.05 -25.49 -39.82
N ARG A 90 -24.09 -25.69 -39.00
CA ARG A 90 -24.43 -27.01 -38.48
C ARG A 90 -25.30 -27.74 -39.49
N ILE A 91 -24.88 -28.93 -39.88
CA ILE A 91 -25.61 -29.81 -40.79
C ILE A 91 -25.86 -31.17 -40.14
N LYS A 92 -27.07 -31.70 -40.33
CA LYS A 92 -27.44 -33.06 -39.96
C LYS A 92 -27.33 -33.95 -41.19
N LEU A 93 -26.27 -34.73 -41.27
CA LEU A 93 -26.06 -35.68 -42.36
C LEU A 93 -26.97 -36.90 -42.20
N PRO A 94 -27.42 -37.54 -43.30
CA PRO A 94 -28.36 -38.65 -43.23
C PRO A 94 -27.90 -39.85 -42.40
N ALA A 95 -26.58 -40.07 -42.29
CA ALA A 95 -25.98 -41.17 -41.53
C ALA A 95 -25.71 -40.83 -40.04
N GLU A 96 -25.82 -39.56 -39.65
CA GLU A 96 -25.44 -39.06 -38.31
C GLU A 96 -26.68 -38.80 -37.43
N LYS A 97 -26.60 -39.16 -36.14
CA LYS A 97 -27.72 -38.94 -35.20
C LYS A 97 -27.87 -37.47 -34.79
N ASP A 98 -26.73 -36.77 -34.65
CA ASP A 98 -26.63 -35.39 -34.18
C ASP A 98 -26.16 -34.44 -35.29
N TYR A 99 -26.31 -33.13 -35.07
CA TYR A 99 -25.76 -32.11 -35.96
C TYR A 99 -24.23 -32.08 -35.86
N CYS A 100 -23.55 -31.98 -37.00
CA CYS A 100 -22.11 -31.73 -37.08
C CYS A 100 -21.82 -30.33 -37.63
N LEU A 101 -20.77 -29.69 -37.13
CA LEU A 101 -20.29 -28.43 -37.69
C LEU A 101 -19.56 -28.72 -39.01
N MET A 102 -19.95 -28.06 -40.09
CA MET A 102 -19.38 -28.22 -41.43
C MET A 102 -18.81 -26.89 -41.89
N GLN A 103 -17.55 -26.93 -42.33
CA GLN A 103 -16.91 -25.84 -43.04
C GLN A 103 -17.08 -26.07 -44.54
N VAL A 104 -17.59 -25.06 -45.22
CA VAL A 104 -17.80 -25.04 -46.67
C VAL A 104 -16.98 -23.90 -47.24
N GLN A 105 -16.17 -24.22 -48.23
CA GLN A 105 -15.45 -23.23 -49.02
C GLN A 105 -15.85 -23.41 -50.49
N GLY A 106 -15.93 -22.30 -51.23
CA GLY A 106 -16.37 -22.26 -52.61
C GLY A 106 -15.50 -21.36 -53.46
N GLU A 107 -15.37 -21.65 -54.75
CA GLU A 107 -14.67 -20.80 -55.72
C GLU A 107 -15.51 -20.62 -56.99
N LYS A 108 -15.64 -19.38 -57.50
CA LYS A 108 -16.20 -19.10 -58.83
C LYS A 108 -15.20 -19.57 -59.89
N VAL A 109 -15.66 -20.44 -60.79
CA VAL A 109 -14.84 -21.16 -61.77
C VAL A 109 -15.54 -21.14 -63.13
N LEU A 110 -14.77 -21.29 -64.21
CA LEU A 110 -15.32 -21.48 -65.55
C LEU A 110 -15.37 -22.98 -65.86
N CYS A 111 -16.51 -23.50 -66.30
CA CYS A 111 -16.63 -24.89 -66.74
C CYS A 111 -17.45 -24.94 -68.03
N GLU A 112 -16.85 -25.46 -69.11
CA GLU A 112 -17.46 -25.51 -70.45
C GLU A 112 -17.97 -24.12 -70.93
N GLY A 113 -17.24 -23.05 -70.59
CA GLY A 113 -17.60 -21.68 -70.96
C GLY A 113 -18.72 -21.05 -70.11
N GLN A 114 -19.20 -21.72 -69.06
CA GLN A 114 -20.18 -21.19 -68.11
C GLN A 114 -19.54 -20.95 -66.75
N GLU A 115 -19.91 -19.85 -66.09
CA GLU A 115 -19.55 -19.60 -64.70
C GLU A 115 -20.30 -20.56 -63.78
N MET A 116 -19.55 -21.29 -62.97
CA MET A 116 -20.04 -22.25 -61.99
C MET A 116 -19.30 -22.02 -60.68
N ILE A 117 -19.70 -22.76 -59.64
CA ILE A 117 -19.14 -22.64 -58.31
C ILE A 117 -18.70 -24.02 -57.85
N LEU A 118 -17.43 -24.13 -57.51
CA LEU A 118 -16.85 -25.34 -56.98
C LEU A 118 -16.84 -25.25 -55.45
N PHE A 119 -17.65 -26.07 -54.77
CA PHE A 119 -17.64 -26.18 -53.32
C PHE A 119 -16.83 -27.37 -52.85
N TRP A 120 -16.09 -27.22 -51.76
CA TRP A 120 -15.52 -28.33 -51.00
C TRP A 120 -15.92 -28.22 -49.53
N MET A 121 -16.18 -29.38 -48.93
CA MET A 121 -16.81 -29.49 -47.61
C MET A 121 -15.96 -30.33 -46.66
N THR A 122 -15.76 -29.83 -45.45
CA THR A 122 -15.00 -30.51 -44.39
C THR A 122 -15.79 -30.48 -43.08
N THR A 123 -15.93 -31.63 -42.42
CA THR A 123 -16.60 -31.70 -41.11
C THR A 123 -15.62 -31.39 -39.98
N LEU A 124 -15.98 -30.50 -39.05
CA LEU A 124 -15.14 -30.01 -37.96
C LEU A 124 -15.30 -30.77 -36.63
N SER A 125 -16.05 -31.87 -36.58
CA SER A 125 -16.25 -32.61 -35.32
C SER A 125 -15.07 -33.53 -34.98
N LEU A 126 -14.56 -33.43 -33.74
CA LEU A 126 -13.56 -34.33 -33.15
C LEU A 126 -14.01 -35.81 -33.08
N LYS A 127 -15.33 -36.07 -33.17
CA LYS A 127 -15.93 -37.41 -33.03
C LYS A 127 -15.67 -38.29 -34.26
N ARG A 128 -15.78 -37.72 -35.47
CA ARG A 128 -15.58 -38.44 -36.74
C ARG A 128 -14.11 -38.66 -37.08
N LEU A 129 -13.23 -37.73 -36.67
CA LEU A 129 -11.76 -37.92 -36.73
C LEU A 129 -11.31 -39.12 -35.87
N LYS A 130 -11.93 -39.33 -34.70
CA LYS A 130 -11.67 -40.50 -33.85
C LYS A 130 -12.28 -41.81 -34.38
N GLU A 131 -13.42 -41.74 -35.05
CA GLU A 131 -14.07 -42.93 -35.65
C GLU A 131 -13.41 -43.38 -36.96
N LEU A 132 -12.91 -42.45 -37.78
CA LEU A 132 -12.11 -42.73 -38.97
C LEU A 132 -10.73 -43.34 -38.62
N ASP A 133 -10.19 -43.00 -37.45
CA ASP A 133 -8.96 -43.60 -36.91
C ASP A 133 -9.20 -45.04 -36.39
N GLN A 134 -10.44 -45.38 -36.03
CA GLN A 134 -10.80 -46.68 -35.45
C GLN A 134 -11.38 -47.69 -36.47
N GLN A 135 -11.94 -47.24 -37.60
CA GLN A 135 -12.54 -48.13 -38.60
C GLN A 135 -11.81 -48.13 -39.96
N ARG A 136 -10.84 -49.05 -40.05
CA ARG A 136 -10.23 -49.62 -41.27
C ARG A 136 -9.07 -48.87 -41.93
N ARG A 137 -7.90 -49.50 -41.79
CA ARG A 137 -6.94 -49.86 -42.85
C ARG A 137 -7.48 -49.67 -44.27
N PHE A 138 -7.26 -48.49 -44.83
CA PHE A 138 -7.04 -48.31 -46.25
C PHE A 138 -5.76 -47.51 -46.39
N ASP A 139 -4.71 -48.16 -46.90
CA ASP A 139 -3.51 -47.51 -47.40
C ASP A 139 -3.91 -46.62 -48.59
N ILE A 140 -4.35 -45.40 -48.31
CA ILE A 140 -4.33 -44.32 -49.29
C ILE A 140 -3.18 -43.41 -48.85
N PRO A 141 -2.13 -43.24 -49.68
CA PRO A 141 -1.03 -42.34 -49.35
C PRO A 141 -1.57 -40.91 -49.21
N VAL A 142 -1.71 -40.42 -47.98
CA VAL A 142 -2.07 -39.03 -47.65
C VAL A 142 -0.99 -38.03 -48.16
N LYS A 143 0.11 -38.52 -48.74
CA LYS A 143 1.16 -37.72 -49.38
C LYS A 143 0.85 -37.29 -50.82
N SER A 144 -0.22 -37.74 -51.46
CA SER A 144 -0.54 -37.33 -52.86
C SER A 144 -1.78 -36.44 -53.01
N THR A 145 -2.53 -36.14 -51.95
CA THR A 145 -3.74 -35.29 -52.05
C THR A 145 -3.46 -33.80 -51.90
N SER A 146 -2.28 -33.40 -51.40
CA SER A 146 -1.90 -31.99 -51.26
C SER A 146 -1.29 -31.37 -52.53
N TYR A 147 -1.15 -32.12 -53.62
CA TYR A 147 -0.36 -31.68 -54.78
C TYR A 147 -1.14 -31.29 -56.04
N CYS A 148 -2.48 -31.31 -56.06
CA CYS A 148 -3.19 -31.09 -57.32
C CYS A 148 -4.13 -29.88 -57.42
N LEU A 149 -4.56 -29.20 -56.37
CA LEU A 149 -5.52 -28.09 -56.57
C LEU A 149 -5.39 -27.03 -55.48
N LEU A 150 -4.49 -26.05 -55.69
CA LEU A 150 -4.58 -24.61 -55.31
C LEU A 150 -3.16 -24.02 -55.20
N ASN A 151 -2.69 -23.35 -56.26
CA ASN A 151 -1.56 -22.43 -56.19
C ASN A 151 -2.02 -21.13 -55.52
N VAL A 152 -2.18 -21.14 -54.20
CA VAL A 152 -1.89 -19.97 -53.36
C VAL A 152 -0.63 -20.37 -52.64
N ASP A 153 0.47 -19.67 -52.91
CA ASP A 153 1.79 -20.01 -52.41
C ASP A 153 1.72 -20.28 -50.89
N SER A 154 1.87 -21.54 -50.47
CA SER A 154 1.59 -22.03 -49.11
C SER A 154 2.57 -21.49 -48.05
N ARG A 155 3.35 -20.49 -48.45
CA ARG A 155 4.37 -19.76 -47.72
C ARG A 155 3.83 -18.44 -47.14
N TYR A 156 2.62 -18.01 -47.50
CA TYR A 156 2.02 -16.76 -47.03
C TYR A 156 0.70 -17.01 -46.28
N ASN A 157 0.39 -16.14 -45.31
CA ASN A 157 -0.84 -16.13 -44.55
C ASN A 157 -2.01 -15.69 -45.46
N SER A 158 -3.10 -16.47 -45.49
CA SER A 158 -4.23 -16.25 -46.40
C SER A 158 -5.03 -14.97 -46.12
N VAL A 159 -4.96 -14.43 -44.90
CA VAL A 159 -5.67 -13.21 -44.52
C VAL A 159 -4.84 -11.98 -44.83
N THR A 160 -3.57 -11.95 -44.43
CA THR A 160 -2.75 -10.72 -44.48
C THR A 160 -1.80 -10.64 -45.66
N GLY A 161 -1.52 -11.77 -46.33
CA GLY A 161 -0.52 -11.83 -47.40
C GLY A 161 0.94 -11.70 -46.93
N LEU A 162 1.17 -11.65 -45.61
CA LEU A 162 2.52 -11.73 -45.03
C LEU A 162 3.01 -13.18 -45.00
N PRO A 163 4.33 -13.43 -45.06
CA PRO A 163 4.93 -14.72 -44.78
C PRO A 163 4.31 -15.40 -43.55
N ASN A 164 3.96 -16.68 -43.69
CA ASN A 164 3.56 -17.50 -42.55
C ASN A 164 4.80 -17.91 -41.73
N MET A 165 4.59 -18.50 -40.54
CA MET A 165 5.67 -18.79 -39.60
C MET A 165 6.87 -19.55 -40.22
N PRO A 166 6.68 -20.70 -40.94
CA PRO A 166 7.81 -21.41 -41.53
C PRO A 166 8.61 -20.58 -42.53
N TYR A 167 7.92 -19.80 -43.37
CA TYR A 167 8.58 -19.01 -44.39
C TYR A 167 9.25 -17.74 -43.84
N PHE A 168 8.65 -17.12 -42.82
CA PHE A 168 9.27 -16.00 -42.11
C PHE A 168 10.60 -16.42 -41.46
N TYR A 169 10.70 -17.62 -40.89
CA TYR A 169 11.97 -18.11 -40.33
C TYR A 169 13.07 -18.23 -41.39
N GLU A 170 12.75 -18.72 -42.58
CA GLU A 170 13.70 -18.79 -43.70
C GLU A 170 14.17 -17.39 -44.13
N LEU A 171 13.24 -16.43 -44.24
CA LEU A 171 13.54 -15.05 -44.63
C LEU A 171 14.34 -14.30 -43.56
N ALA A 172 13.96 -14.44 -42.28
CA ALA A 172 14.63 -13.81 -41.17
C ALA A 172 16.06 -14.35 -40.97
N ASP A 173 16.27 -15.66 -41.13
CA ASP A 173 17.60 -16.27 -41.08
C ASP A 173 18.52 -15.67 -42.18
N ALA A 174 18.03 -15.58 -43.42
CA ALA A 174 18.79 -15.01 -44.53
C ALA A 174 19.02 -13.50 -44.37
N GLY A 175 17.99 -12.75 -43.95
CA GLY A 175 18.00 -11.30 -43.84
C GLY A 175 18.87 -10.79 -42.69
N ILE A 176 18.80 -11.42 -41.51
CA ILE A 176 19.65 -11.09 -40.36
C ILE A 176 21.12 -11.38 -40.68
N LYS A 177 21.42 -12.51 -41.36
CA LYS A 177 22.77 -12.81 -41.86
C LYS A 177 23.28 -11.76 -42.85
N ALA A 178 22.41 -11.21 -43.69
CA ALA A 178 22.78 -10.15 -44.62
C ALA A 178 23.08 -8.83 -43.91
N LEU A 179 22.31 -8.46 -42.87
CA LEU A 179 22.55 -7.26 -42.05
C LEU A 179 23.89 -7.35 -41.32
N PHE A 180 24.22 -8.50 -40.73
CA PHE A 180 25.53 -8.72 -40.12
C PHE A 180 26.68 -8.58 -41.13
N ARG A 181 26.54 -9.13 -42.35
CA ARG A 181 27.55 -8.98 -43.42
C ARG A 181 27.72 -7.52 -43.87
N ALA A 182 26.72 -6.70 -43.65
CA ALA A 182 26.73 -5.26 -43.95
C ALA A 182 27.16 -4.40 -42.76
N ASP A 183 27.67 -4.99 -41.67
CA ASP A 183 28.11 -4.33 -40.44
C ASP A 183 26.99 -3.51 -39.75
N LYS A 184 25.75 -4.01 -39.85
CA LYS A 184 24.55 -3.46 -39.23
C LYS A 184 24.09 -4.34 -38.07
N THR A 185 23.59 -3.71 -37.01
CA THR A 185 23.01 -4.36 -35.82
C THR A 185 21.58 -4.82 -36.12
N PRO A 186 21.29 -6.12 -36.30
CA PRO A 186 19.94 -6.59 -36.56
C PRO A 186 19.07 -6.60 -35.29
N VAL A 187 17.77 -6.41 -35.46
CA VAL A 187 16.78 -6.43 -34.37
C VAL A 187 15.59 -7.27 -34.80
N LEU A 188 15.09 -8.10 -33.89
CA LEU A 188 13.87 -8.87 -34.07
C LEU A 188 12.73 -8.24 -33.24
N LEU A 189 11.54 -8.17 -33.82
CA LEU A 189 10.37 -7.52 -33.25
C LEU A 189 9.18 -8.49 -33.21
N ALA A 190 8.40 -8.44 -32.13
CA ALA A 190 7.08 -9.06 -32.04
C ALA A 190 6.02 -8.01 -31.74
N PHE A 191 4.83 -8.18 -32.30
CA PHE A 191 3.70 -7.29 -32.13
C PHE A 191 2.45 -8.08 -31.76
N ASN A 192 1.68 -7.56 -30.81
CA ASN A 192 0.39 -8.11 -30.40
C ASN A 192 -0.66 -6.98 -30.26
N LEU A 193 -1.88 -7.20 -30.76
CA LEU A 193 -2.96 -6.22 -30.69
C LEU A 193 -3.76 -6.38 -29.39
N ILE A 194 -3.72 -5.38 -28.51
CA ILE A 194 -4.34 -5.41 -27.19
C ILE A 194 -5.86 -5.52 -27.32
N GLY A 195 -6.43 -6.65 -26.90
CA GLY A 195 -7.88 -6.86 -26.86
C GLY A 195 -8.50 -7.31 -28.19
N PHE A 196 -7.74 -7.96 -29.08
CA PHE A 196 -8.23 -8.41 -30.38
C PHE A 196 -9.43 -9.36 -30.31
N SER A 197 -9.47 -10.27 -29.33
CA SER A 197 -10.62 -11.15 -29.10
C SER A 197 -11.89 -10.36 -28.77
N HIS A 198 -11.79 -9.34 -27.91
CA HIS A 198 -12.91 -8.45 -27.58
C HIS A 198 -13.30 -7.57 -28.78
N PHE A 199 -12.34 -7.13 -29.59
CA PHE A 199 -12.60 -6.40 -30.83
C PHE A 199 -13.43 -7.23 -31.82
N ASN A 200 -13.11 -8.52 -31.99
CA ASN A 200 -13.88 -9.42 -32.84
C ASN A 200 -15.31 -9.62 -32.32
N VAL A 201 -15.49 -9.71 -31.00
CA VAL A 201 -16.83 -9.78 -30.38
C VAL A 201 -17.59 -8.46 -30.58
N SER A 202 -16.91 -7.32 -30.47
CA SER A 202 -17.53 -5.99 -30.57
C SER A 202 -17.87 -5.57 -32.00
N TYR A 203 -17.09 -6.02 -33.00
CA TYR A 203 -17.20 -5.54 -34.38
C TYR A 203 -17.45 -6.61 -35.45
N SER A 204 -17.32 -7.90 -35.14
CA SER A 204 -17.27 -9.08 -36.04
C SER A 204 -15.88 -9.49 -36.53
N TYR A 205 -15.73 -10.79 -36.80
CA TYR A 205 -14.53 -11.40 -37.39
C TYR A 205 -14.15 -10.82 -38.77
N SER A 206 -15.12 -10.36 -39.56
CA SER A 206 -14.86 -9.72 -40.85
C SER A 206 -14.13 -8.37 -40.66
N GLU A 207 -14.57 -7.58 -39.67
CA GLU A 207 -13.88 -6.34 -39.33
C GLU A 207 -12.52 -6.61 -38.67
N GLY A 208 -12.41 -7.68 -37.87
CA GLY A 208 -11.14 -8.22 -37.38
C GLY A 208 -10.15 -8.50 -38.50
N ASN A 209 -10.56 -9.22 -39.54
CA ASN A 209 -9.72 -9.52 -40.70
C ASN A 209 -9.29 -8.25 -41.46
N LYS A 210 -10.13 -7.21 -41.51
CA LYS A 210 -9.74 -5.91 -42.09
C LYS A 210 -8.69 -5.21 -41.23
N LEU A 211 -8.83 -5.26 -39.90
CA LEU A 211 -7.83 -4.75 -38.99
C LEU A 211 -6.49 -5.47 -39.18
N LEU A 212 -6.48 -6.80 -39.24
CA LEU A 212 -5.27 -7.59 -39.49
C LEU A 212 -4.61 -7.23 -40.83
N LYS A 213 -5.39 -7.05 -41.90
CA LYS A 213 -4.89 -6.60 -43.22
C LYS A 213 -4.31 -5.19 -43.17
N ALA A 214 -4.97 -4.27 -42.48
CA ALA A 214 -4.50 -2.89 -42.35
C ALA A 214 -3.21 -2.82 -41.51
N PHE A 215 -3.14 -3.61 -40.44
CA PHE A 215 -1.94 -3.72 -39.60
C PHE A 215 -0.78 -4.36 -40.36
N ALA A 216 -1.05 -5.40 -41.15
CA ALA A 216 -0.05 -6.00 -42.04
C ALA A 216 0.50 -5.00 -43.06
N ASN A 217 -0.36 -4.19 -43.69
CA ASN A 217 0.07 -3.14 -44.61
C ASN A 217 0.95 -2.09 -43.92
N LEU A 218 0.67 -1.77 -42.66
CA LEU A 218 1.49 -0.86 -41.87
C LEU A 218 2.88 -1.47 -41.58
N LEU A 219 2.93 -2.75 -41.19
CA LEU A 219 4.20 -3.48 -41.03
C LEU A 219 5.02 -3.48 -42.32
N ILE A 220 4.38 -3.75 -43.47
CA ILE A 220 5.04 -3.72 -44.79
C ILE A 220 5.62 -2.33 -45.09
N LYS A 221 4.90 -1.26 -44.74
CA LYS A 221 5.37 0.13 -44.96
C LYS A 221 6.66 0.43 -44.18
N TYR A 222 6.75 -0.01 -42.92
CA TYR A 222 7.85 0.34 -42.02
C TYR A 222 9.05 -0.61 -42.10
N PHE A 223 8.81 -1.89 -42.40
CA PHE A 223 9.83 -2.93 -42.33
C PHE A 223 10.05 -3.66 -43.64
N GLY A 224 9.10 -3.60 -44.58
CA GLY A 224 9.14 -4.29 -45.88
C GLY A 224 8.50 -5.67 -45.85
N ILE A 225 7.89 -6.09 -46.97
CA ILE A 225 7.08 -7.32 -47.05
C ILE A 225 7.87 -8.60 -46.79
N GLU A 226 9.14 -8.66 -47.22
CA GLU A 226 10.01 -9.82 -47.02
C GLU A 226 10.60 -9.88 -45.61
N ASN A 227 10.41 -8.82 -44.81
CA ASN A 227 10.94 -8.73 -43.45
C ASN A 227 9.86 -8.85 -42.37
N CYS A 228 8.60 -9.11 -42.75
CA CYS A 228 7.46 -9.21 -41.85
C CYS A 228 6.82 -10.60 -41.90
N GLY A 229 6.16 -11.02 -40.82
CA GLY A 229 5.45 -12.30 -40.75
C GLY A 229 4.15 -12.18 -39.95
N HIS A 230 3.18 -13.02 -40.28
CA HIS A 230 1.92 -13.15 -39.54
C HIS A 230 1.68 -14.63 -39.20
N PHE A 231 1.78 -14.97 -37.92
CA PHE A 231 1.84 -16.36 -37.48
C PHE A 231 0.45 -16.93 -37.22
N ASN A 232 -0.36 -16.25 -36.41
CA ASN A 232 -1.70 -16.65 -35.99
C ASN A 232 -2.43 -15.47 -35.33
N GLU A 233 -3.77 -15.48 -35.39
CA GLU A 233 -4.66 -14.48 -34.77
C GLU A 233 -4.20 -13.03 -34.87
N ASP A 234 -3.55 -12.50 -33.83
CA ASP A 234 -3.04 -11.13 -33.69
C ASP A 234 -1.52 -11.07 -33.47
N GLU A 235 -0.79 -12.14 -33.75
CA GLU A 235 0.65 -12.28 -33.55
C GLU A 235 1.45 -11.99 -34.83
N PHE A 236 2.18 -10.86 -34.83
CA PHE A 236 2.99 -10.42 -35.96
C PHE A 236 4.46 -10.29 -35.57
N TYR A 237 5.33 -10.45 -36.56
CA TYR A 237 6.79 -10.38 -36.39
C TYR A 237 7.43 -9.55 -37.48
N ALA A 238 8.56 -8.91 -37.16
CA ALA A 238 9.42 -8.27 -38.15
C ALA A 238 10.90 -8.34 -37.76
N PHE A 239 11.81 -8.23 -38.72
CA PHE A 239 13.23 -8.00 -38.44
C PHE A 239 13.75 -6.76 -39.18
N THR A 240 14.67 -6.03 -38.58
CA THR A 240 15.22 -4.79 -39.16
C THR A 240 16.61 -4.48 -38.59
N GLU A 241 17.15 -3.30 -38.87
CA GLU A 241 18.35 -2.77 -38.24
C GLU A 241 18.00 -1.80 -37.10
N ASP A 242 18.86 -1.72 -36.08
CA ASP A 242 18.66 -0.91 -34.86
C ASP A 242 18.71 0.61 -35.09
N THR A 243 19.18 1.07 -36.25
CA THR A 243 19.36 2.50 -36.51
C THR A 243 18.04 3.28 -36.48
N ASP A 244 17.95 4.23 -35.54
CA ASP A 244 16.75 5.05 -35.25
C ASP A 244 15.49 4.21 -34.97
N LEU A 245 15.64 3.02 -34.37
CA LEU A 245 14.53 2.10 -34.12
C LEU A 245 13.43 2.73 -33.26
N ASP A 246 13.77 3.38 -32.13
CA ASP A 246 12.79 4.00 -31.23
C ASP A 246 11.88 4.99 -31.97
N LYS A 247 12.46 5.92 -32.74
CA LYS A 247 11.70 6.90 -33.52
C LYS A 247 10.80 6.25 -34.55
N ARG A 248 11.26 5.15 -35.14
CA ARG A 248 10.50 4.36 -36.12
C ARG A 248 9.33 3.66 -35.47
N LEU A 249 9.52 3.08 -34.28
CA LEU A 249 8.46 2.45 -33.48
C LEU A 249 7.45 3.48 -32.96
N ASP A 250 7.88 4.65 -32.51
CA ASP A 250 6.99 5.75 -32.13
C ASP A 250 6.08 6.18 -33.29
N SER A 251 6.69 6.36 -34.47
CA SER A 251 5.95 6.69 -35.70
C SER A 251 4.97 5.56 -36.08
N PHE A 252 5.41 4.31 -35.96
CA PHE A 252 4.56 3.14 -36.19
C PHE A 252 3.38 3.08 -35.22
N ILE A 253 3.59 3.33 -33.93
CA ILE A 253 2.51 3.34 -32.90
C ILE A 253 1.51 4.46 -33.20
N GLN A 254 1.98 5.65 -33.56
CA GLN A 254 1.12 6.77 -33.93
C GLN A 254 0.27 6.43 -35.16
N GLU A 255 0.88 5.91 -36.22
CA GLU A 255 0.14 5.52 -37.43
C GLU A 255 -0.80 4.33 -37.17
N CYS A 256 -0.41 3.40 -36.28
CA CYS A 256 -1.22 2.24 -35.89
C CYS A 256 -2.57 2.66 -35.31
N GLN A 257 -2.66 3.79 -34.60
CA GLN A 257 -3.95 4.28 -34.08
C GLN A 257 -4.95 4.64 -35.20
N SER A 258 -4.48 4.92 -36.40
CA SER A 258 -5.28 5.40 -37.54
C SER A 258 -5.64 4.32 -38.57
N ILE A 259 -5.08 3.11 -38.48
CA ILE A 259 -5.35 2.03 -39.43
C ILE A 259 -6.80 1.52 -39.34
N ASN A 260 -7.25 0.80 -40.38
CA ASN A 260 -8.62 0.25 -40.46
C ASN A 260 -9.71 1.31 -40.27
N GLY A 261 -9.42 2.54 -40.73
CA GLY A 261 -10.28 3.71 -40.50
C GLY A 261 -10.32 4.12 -39.03
N GLY A 262 -9.26 3.99 -38.24
CA GLY A 262 -9.31 4.34 -36.81
C GLY A 262 -9.94 3.27 -35.91
N LYS A 263 -10.58 2.23 -36.46
CA LYS A 263 -10.90 0.99 -35.73
C LYS A 263 -9.68 0.11 -35.56
N SER A 264 -8.75 0.62 -34.78
CA SER A 264 -7.51 -0.04 -34.44
C SER A 264 -7.51 -0.44 -32.96
N LEU A 265 -6.47 -1.16 -32.59
CA LEU A 265 -6.17 -1.53 -31.22
C LEU A 265 -4.80 -0.96 -30.85
N ASN A 266 -4.62 -0.70 -29.57
CA ASN A 266 -3.29 -0.45 -29.05
C ASN A 266 -2.41 -1.68 -29.30
N VAL A 267 -1.12 -1.46 -29.50
CA VAL A 267 -0.18 -2.51 -29.88
C VAL A 267 0.88 -2.66 -28.80
N ARG A 268 1.15 -3.90 -28.41
CA ARG A 268 2.34 -4.25 -27.64
C ARG A 268 3.46 -4.58 -28.59
N ILE A 269 4.66 -4.06 -28.32
CA ILE A 269 5.82 -4.31 -29.15
C ILE A 269 6.94 -4.89 -28.28
N GLY A 270 7.34 -6.12 -28.56
CA GLY A 270 8.55 -6.72 -28.00
C GLY A 270 9.74 -6.45 -28.91
N VAL A 271 10.88 -6.09 -28.33
CA VAL A 271 12.13 -5.81 -29.08
C VAL A 271 13.25 -6.71 -28.57
N TYR A 272 13.99 -7.37 -29.47
CA TYR A 272 15.17 -8.18 -29.12
C TYR A 272 16.40 -7.67 -29.86
N ASP A 273 17.34 -7.06 -29.12
CA ASP A 273 18.59 -6.53 -29.67
C ASP A 273 19.62 -7.62 -30.00
N SER A 274 20.55 -7.34 -30.92
CA SER A 274 21.56 -8.33 -31.35
C SER A 274 22.75 -8.52 -30.43
N VAL A 275 22.87 -7.80 -29.30
CA VAL A 275 24.01 -7.98 -28.39
C VAL A 275 23.96 -9.39 -27.75
N ASN A 276 22.79 -10.03 -27.75
CA ASN A 276 22.55 -11.36 -27.20
C ASN A 276 21.82 -12.33 -28.15
N LEU A 277 21.83 -12.16 -29.48
CA LEU A 277 21.23 -13.14 -30.41
C LEU A 277 22.16 -14.36 -30.58
N PRO A 278 21.86 -15.56 -30.02
CA PRO A 278 22.52 -16.76 -30.49
C PRO A 278 22.09 -17.01 -31.93
N TYR A 279 23.06 -16.93 -32.85
CA TYR A 279 22.94 -17.01 -34.30
C TYR A 279 22.18 -18.24 -34.85
N ASP A 280 21.92 -19.24 -34.01
CA ASP A 280 21.62 -20.60 -34.45
C ASP A 280 20.12 -20.95 -34.49
N ASP A 281 19.21 -20.13 -33.95
CA ASP A 281 17.77 -20.42 -33.98
C ASP A 281 16.84 -19.18 -33.94
N ILE A 282 16.29 -18.81 -35.11
CA ILE A 282 15.27 -17.76 -35.27
C ILE A 282 13.97 -18.12 -34.54
N ALA A 283 13.60 -19.40 -34.47
CA ALA A 283 12.36 -19.82 -33.82
C ALA A 283 12.43 -19.57 -32.31
N SER A 284 13.55 -19.95 -31.69
CA SER A 284 13.83 -19.60 -30.28
C SER A 284 13.82 -18.09 -30.07
N SER A 285 14.49 -17.32 -30.94
CA SER A 285 14.52 -15.86 -30.84
C SER A 285 13.12 -15.21 -30.94
N CYS A 286 12.25 -15.75 -31.79
CA CYS A 286 10.84 -15.32 -31.89
C CYS A 286 10.03 -15.61 -30.61
N SER A 287 10.36 -16.68 -29.89
CA SER A 287 9.75 -16.99 -28.59
C SER A 287 10.16 -16.00 -27.50
N LEU A 288 11.45 -15.60 -27.50
CA LEU A 288 11.99 -14.64 -26.53
C LEU A 288 11.36 -13.26 -26.71
N VAL A 289 11.36 -12.73 -27.94
CA VAL A 289 10.77 -11.41 -28.23
C VAL A 289 9.26 -11.36 -27.98
N LYS A 290 8.54 -12.48 -28.19
CA LYS A 290 7.12 -12.60 -27.83
C LYS A 290 6.88 -12.48 -26.33
N SER A 291 7.80 -13.00 -25.52
CA SER A 291 7.70 -12.93 -24.08
C SER A 291 7.86 -11.49 -23.59
N ALA A 292 8.80 -10.74 -24.17
CA ALA A 292 8.93 -9.30 -23.95
C ALA A 292 7.66 -8.53 -24.36
N CYS A 293 7.09 -8.85 -25.52
CA CYS A 293 5.85 -8.25 -26.02
C CYS A 293 4.65 -8.44 -25.07
N ASN A 294 4.63 -9.51 -24.27
CA ASN A 294 3.51 -9.83 -23.39
C ASN A 294 3.75 -9.52 -21.91
N TYR A 295 4.91 -8.96 -21.57
CA TYR A 295 5.30 -8.69 -20.19
C TYR A 295 4.49 -7.55 -19.56
N GLU A 296 4.50 -6.37 -20.18
CA GLU A 296 3.78 -5.21 -19.65
C GLU A 296 2.30 -5.24 -20.07
N ARG A 297 1.39 -5.20 -19.09
CA ARG A 297 -0.06 -5.29 -19.30
C ARG A 297 -0.76 -3.93 -19.26
N SER A 298 -0.09 -2.89 -19.72
CA SER A 298 -0.68 -1.56 -19.91
C SER A 298 -1.82 -1.63 -20.92
N ALA A 299 -2.87 -0.83 -20.69
CA ALA A 299 -3.94 -0.62 -21.66
C ALA A 299 -3.50 0.27 -22.84
N LYS A 300 -2.32 0.91 -22.75
CA LYS A 300 -1.72 1.75 -23.79
C LYS A 300 -0.70 0.97 -24.61
N SER A 301 -0.47 1.42 -25.84
CA SER A 301 0.64 0.92 -26.66
C SER A 301 1.96 1.19 -25.95
N HIS A 302 2.85 0.20 -25.94
CA HIS A 302 4.15 0.30 -25.29
C HIS A 302 5.16 -0.61 -26.00
N VAL A 303 6.43 -0.26 -25.80
CA VAL A 303 7.57 -1.01 -26.33
C VAL A 303 8.33 -1.59 -25.15
N THR A 304 8.51 -2.91 -25.15
CA THR A 304 9.26 -3.62 -24.12
C THR A 304 10.46 -4.30 -24.75
N TYR A 305 11.65 -3.90 -24.32
CA TYR A 305 12.88 -4.57 -24.69
C TYR A 305 12.98 -5.89 -23.96
N PHE A 306 13.42 -6.93 -24.66
CA PHE A 306 13.67 -8.24 -24.09
C PHE A 306 14.82 -8.12 -23.09
N SER A 307 14.49 -8.38 -21.85
CA SER A 307 15.43 -8.83 -20.83
C SER A 307 15.15 -10.30 -20.55
N LYS A 308 16.15 -11.03 -20.06
CA LYS A 308 15.95 -12.39 -19.54
C LYS A 308 14.93 -12.41 -18.38
N ASP A 309 14.79 -11.29 -17.67
CA ASP A 309 13.91 -11.15 -16.52
C ASP A 309 12.42 -11.12 -16.94
N ASN A 310 12.06 -10.37 -17.98
CA ASN A 310 10.67 -10.24 -18.46
C ASN A 310 10.05 -11.57 -18.92
N GLN A 311 10.84 -12.43 -19.56
CA GLN A 311 10.40 -13.76 -19.95
C GLN A 311 10.17 -14.66 -18.73
N HIS A 312 11.09 -14.60 -17.76
CA HIS A 312 11.03 -15.42 -16.58
C HIS A 312 9.73 -15.17 -15.79
N ASP A 313 9.32 -13.92 -15.66
CA ASP A 313 8.13 -13.53 -14.91
C ASP A 313 6.81 -14.02 -15.55
N LEU A 314 6.68 -13.94 -16.88
CA LEU A 314 5.49 -14.44 -17.58
C LEU A 314 5.40 -15.97 -17.57
N GLU A 315 6.55 -16.66 -17.70
CA GLU A 315 6.62 -18.11 -17.56
C GLU A 315 6.24 -18.56 -16.14
N LEU A 316 6.72 -17.82 -15.13
CA LEU A 316 6.39 -18.03 -13.73
C LEU A 316 4.90 -17.84 -13.46
N GLU A 317 4.27 -16.77 -13.97
CA GLU A 317 2.83 -16.53 -13.80
C GLU A 317 1.97 -17.67 -14.36
N ASN A 318 2.24 -18.07 -15.60
CA ASN A 318 1.54 -19.19 -16.23
C ASN A 318 1.76 -20.51 -15.48
N TYR A 319 2.99 -20.74 -15.00
CA TYR A 319 3.31 -21.91 -14.21
C TYR A 319 2.51 -21.92 -12.89
N VAL A 320 2.50 -20.81 -12.16
CA VAL A 320 1.79 -20.65 -10.88
C VAL A 320 0.31 -20.94 -11.06
N LEU A 321 -0.38 -20.22 -11.94
CA LEU A 321 -1.84 -20.36 -12.11
C LEU A 321 -2.25 -21.77 -12.58
N LYS A 322 -1.47 -22.38 -13.46
CA LYS A 322 -1.76 -23.72 -14.00
C LYS A 322 -1.52 -24.83 -12.98
N ASN A 323 -0.56 -24.67 -12.08
CA ASN A 323 -0.13 -25.75 -11.17
C ASN A 323 -0.61 -25.55 -9.72
N PHE A 324 -1.21 -24.42 -9.36
CA PHE A 324 -1.55 -24.09 -7.97
C PHE A 324 -2.43 -25.14 -7.27
N ASP A 325 -3.59 -25.52 -7.83
CA ASP A 325 -4.46 -26.53 -7.21
C ASP A 325 -3.75 -27.90 -7.07
N ARG A 326 -2.89 -28.25 -8.03
CA ARG A 326 -2.06 -29.46 -7.97
C ARG A 326 -1.01 -29.36 -6.87
N ALA A 327 -0.38 -28.19 -6.73
CA ALA A 327 0.66 -27.93 -5.75
C ALA A 327 0.13 -28.05 -4.32
N LEU A 328 -1.07 -27.53 -4.04
CA LEU A 328 -1.75 -27.71 -2.75
C LEU A 328 -2.04 -29.20 -2.48
N LYS A 329 -2.58 -29.91 -3.47
CA LYS A 329 -2.95 -31.33 -3.33
C LYS A 329 -1.75 -32.26 -3.15
N GLU A 330 -0.65 -32.00 -3.85
CA GLU A 330 0.57 -32.82 -3.81
C GLU A 330 1.56 -32.37 -2.73
N GLY A 331 1.23 -31.34 -1.95
CA GLY A 331 2.10 -30.85 -0.87
C GLY A 331 3.37 -30.16 -1.35
N TRP A 332 3.34 -29.55 -2.53
CA TRP A 332 4.48 -28.81 -3.09
C TRP A 332 4.68 -27.46 -2.39
N ILE A 333 3.63 -26.92 -1.78
CA ILE A 333 3.70 -25.73 -0.93
C ILE A 333 3.84 -26.21 0.51
N GLU A 334 4.83 -25.68 1.23
CA GLU A 334 5.06 -25.99 2.63
C GLU A 334 5.50 -24.75 3.42
N PRO A 335 5.27 -24.73 4.74
CA PRO A 335 5.79 -23.68 5.61
C PRO A 335 7.29 -23.84 5.85
N PHE A 336 8.01 -22.74 5.68
CA PHE A 336 9.32 -22.54 6.27
C PHE A 336 9.15 -21.63 7.48
N TYR A 337 9.91 -21.91 8.54
CA TYR A 337 9.80 -21.23 9.81
C TYR A 337 10.99 -20.32 10.02
N GLN A 338 10.74 -19.07 10.42
CA GLN A 338 11.77 -18.13 10.82
C GLN A 338 11.55 -17.70 12.27
N PRO A 339 12.60 -17.67 13.12
CA PRO A 339 12.42 -17.40 14.53
C PRO A 339 12.20 -15.91 14.78
N ILE A 340 11.22 -15.61 15.61
CA ILE A 340 10.99 -14.29 16.20
C ILE A 340 11.55 -14.35 17.62
N VAL A 341 12.58 -13.54 17.85
CA VAL A 341 13.43 -13.62 19.03
C VAL A 341 13.13 -12.44 19.94
N ARG A 342 12.88 -12.72 21.22
CA ARG A 342 12.72 -11.68 22.22
C ARG A 342 14.07 -11.04 22.52
N ILE A 343 14.09 -9.70 22.50
CA ILE A 343 15.35 -8.95 22.57
C ILE A 343 16.01 -9.05 23.96
N LEU A 344 15.22 -9.16 25.04
CA LEU A 344 15.75 -9.14 26.41
C LEU A 344 16.47 -10.41 26.84
N ASN A 345 16.13 -11.56 26.26
CA ASN A 345 16.69 -12.87 26.64
C ASN A 345 17.38 -13.59 25.47
N GLY A 346 17.16 -13.14 24.23
CA GLY A 346 17.64 -13.79 23.01
C GLY A 346 16.96 -15.12 22.71
N GLN A 347 15.87 -15.45 23.41
CA GLN A 347 15.12 -16.69 23.25
C GLN A 347 14.01 -16.52 22.19
N THR A 348 13.67 -17.63 21.54
CA THR A 348 12.63 -17.67 20.51
C THR A 348 11.30 -18.01 21.16
N GLY A 349 10.33 -17.08 21.10
CA GLY A 349 8.97 -17.30 21.60
C GLY A 349 7.94 -17.61 20.51
N ASN A 350 8.24 -17.26 19.26
CA ASN A 350 7.33 -17.46 18.14
C ASN A 350 8.12 -17.78 16.86
N TRP A 351 7.52 -18.53 15.93
CA TRP A 351 8.03 -18.71 14.57
C TRP A 351 7.04 -18.20 13.54
N GLU A 352 7.53 -17.43 12.57
CA GLU A 352 6.72 -17.06 11.41
C GLU A 352 6.72 -18.16 10.36
N ALA A 353 5.53 -18.60 9.96
CA ALA A 353 5.31 -19.53 8.86
C ALA A 353 5.27 -18.78 7.53
N LEU A 354 6.34 -18.94 6.76
CA LEU A 354 6.54 -18.36 5.44
C LEU A 354 6.30 -19.44 4.37
N ALA A 355 5.32 -19.23 3.49
CA ALA A 355 5.06 -20.19 2.43
C ALA A 355 6.25 -20.29 1.45
N ARG A 356 6.56 -21.52 1.06
CA ARG A 356 7.58 -21.82 0.04
C ARG A 356 7.04 -22.88 -0.88
N TRP A 357 7.12 -22.63 -2.19
CA TRP A 357 6.61 -23.56 -3.18
C TRP A 357 7.77 -24.31 -3.84
N ARG A 358 7.94 -25.58 -3.46
CA ARG A 358 8.89 -26.50 -4.09
C ARG A 358 8.39 -26.90 -5.47
N VAL A 359 9.05 -26.40 -6.50
CA VAL A 359 8.78 -26.80 -7.87
C VAL A 359 9.60 -28.05 -8.19
N PRO A 360 8.97 -29.17 -8.59
CA PRO A 360 9.69 -30.36 -9.02
C PRO A 360 10.75 -30.01 -10.07
N ASP A 361 12.00 -30.39 -9.80
CA ASP A 361 13.16 -30.20 -10.68
C ASP A 361 13.55 -28.75 -11.01
N LYS A 362 12.95 -27.72 -10.37
CA LYS A 362 13.27 -26.29 -10.64
C LYS A 362 13.54 -25.42 -9.41
N GLY A 363 13.59 -25.99 -8.21
CA GLY A 363 13.94 -25.27 -6.98
C GLY A 363 12.72 -24.82 -6.18
N ILE A 364 12.81 -23.65 -5.54
CA ILE A 364 11.80 -23.15 -4.59
C ILE A 364 11.40 -21.75 -5.03
N LEU A 365 10.09 -21.51 -5.17
CA LEU A 365 9.54 -20.16 -5.33
C LEU A 365 9.28 -19.54 -3.96
N MET A 366 9.68 -18.28 -3.81
CA MET A 366 9.47 -17.45 -2.63
C MET A 366 8.13 -16.72 -2.70
N ASN A 367 7.59 -16.27 -1.56
CA ASN A 367 6.28 -15.63 -1.49
C ASN A 367 6.12 -14.48 -2.49
N GLU A 368 7.12 -13.62 -2.59
CA GLU A 368 7.15 -12.42 -3.43
C GLU A 368 6.97 -12.78 -4.92
N GLN A 369 7.33 -14.01 -5.30
CA GLN A 369 7.27 -14.49 -6.67
C GLN A 369 5.87 -14.99 -7.06
N PHE A 370 5.07 -15.54 -6.14
CA PHE A 370 3.80 -16.19 -6.50
C PHE A 370 2.56 -15.62 -5.80
N VAL A 371 2.69 -15.03 -4.60
CA VAL A 371 1.56 -14.41 -3.88
C VAL A 371 0.88 -13.30 -4.71
N PRO A 372 1.60 -12.34 -5.33
CA PRO A 372 0.96 -11.30 -6.14
C PRO A 372 0.18 -11.85 -7.35
N ILE A 373 0.59 -13.01 -7.86
CA ILE A 373 -0.11 -13.69 -8.97
C ILE A 373 -1.42 -14.29 -8.47
N LEU A 374 -1.40 -14.95 -7.31
CA LEU A 374 -2.60 -15.55 -6.71
C LEU A 374 -3.61 -14.50 -6.25
N ASP A 375 -3.13 -13.38 -5.69
CA ASP A 375 -3.93 -12.23 -5.29
C ASP A 375 -4.67 -11.63 -6.49
N ARG A 376 -3.95 -11.30 -7.59
CA ARG A 376 -4.58 -10.82 -8.84
C ARG A 376 -5.58 -11.78 -9.44
N ALA A 377 -5.40 -13.08 -9.22
CA ALA A 377 -6.31 -14.12 -9.68
C ALA A 377 -7.51 -14.35 -8.73
N GLY A 378 -7.53 -13.74 -7.54
CA GLY A 378 -8.61 -13.87 -6.54
C GLY A 378 -8.72 -15.28 -5.96
N ILE A 379 -7.60 -16.00 -5.86
CA ILE A 379 -7.53 -17.38 -5.36
C ILE A 379 -6.55 -17.54 -4.18
N LEU A 380 -6.08 -16.43 -3.61
CA LEU A 380 -5.07 -16.42 -2.56
C LEU A 380 -5.58 -17.05 -1.26
N TYR A 381 -6.85 -16.85 -0.90
CA TYR A 381 -7.48 -17.48 0.27
C TYR A 381 -7.26 -19.00 0.37
N LYS A 382 -7.15 -19.71 -0.77
CA LYS A 382 -6.88 -21.16 -0.79
C LYS A 382 -5.51 -21.50 -0.21
N MET A 383 -4.51 -20.65 -0.47
CA MET A 383 -3.17 -20.82 0.07
C MET A 383 -3.18 -20.57 1.58
N ASP A 384 -3.78 -19.49 2.03
CA ASP A 384 -3.85 -19.10 3.45
C ASP A 384 -4.47 -20.22 4.29
N LEU A 385 -5.63 -20.70 3.85
CA LEU A 385 -6.35 -21.82 4.45
C LEU A 385 -5.50 -23.12 4.47
N TYR A 386 -4.77 -23.40 3.40
CA TYR A 386 -3.88 -24.55 3.33
C TYR A 386 -2.67 -24.41 4.26
N MET A 387 -2.09 -23.21 4.38
CA MET A 387 -0.97 -22.93 5.26
C MET A 387 -1.36 -23.11 6.74
N VAL A 388 -2.56 -22.67 7.13
CA VAL A 388 -3.12 -22.94 8.47
C VAL A 388 -3.20 -24.44 8.74
N ASP A 389 -3.71 -25.24 7.80
CA ASP A 389 -3.80 -26.70 7.97
C ASP A 389 -2.41 -27.35 8.14
N ARG A 390 -1.41 -26.84 7.42
CA ARG A 390 -0.01 -27.30 7.56
C ARG A 390 0.58 -26.94 8.92
N VAL A 391 0.37 -25.71 9.40
CA VAL A 391 0.83 -25.24 10.70
C VAL A 391 0.19 -26.03 11.83
N ILE A 392 -1.12 -26.31 11.76
CA ILE A 392 -1.81 -27.18 12.73
C ILE A 392 -1.16 -28.56 12.78
N ALA A 393 -0.81 -29.14 11.64
CA ALA A 393 -0.14 -30.45 11.58
C ALA A 393 1.27 -30.42 12.21
N ASP A 394 2.02 -29.34 11.98
CA ASP A 394 3.35 -29.15 12.53
C ASP A 394 3.30 -28.93 14.06
N LEU A 395 2.38 -28.09 14.57
CA LEU A 395 2.13 -27.90 16.00
C LEU A 395 1.75 -29.20 16.70
N LYS A 396 0.87 -30.02 16.11
CA LYS A 396 0.55 -31.36 16.64
C LYS A 396 1.76 -32.27 16.70
N THR A 397 2.66 -32.14 15.73
CA THR A 397 3.92 -32.91 15.71
C THR A 397 4.86 -32.45 16.82
N MET A 398 4.92 -31.14 17.12
CA MET A 398 5.68 -30.60 18.25
C MET A 398 5.12 -31.08 19.59
N GLN A 399 3.79 -31.00 19.77
CA GLN A 399 3.09 -31.47 20.96
C GLN A 399 3.32 -32.98 21.21
N ALA A 400 3.16 -33.81 20.17
CA ALA A 400 3.40 -35.25 20.26
C ALA A 400 4.85 -35.62 20.63
N GLN A 401 5.80 -34.70 20.40
CA GLN A 401 7.21 -34.86 20.72
C GLN A 401 7.64 -34.18 22.04
N GLY A 402 6.69 -33.65 22.81
CA GLY A 402 6.91 -33.03 24.12
C GLY A 402 7.49 -31.61 24.06
N SER A 403 7.25 -30.88 22.97
CA SER A 403 7.66 -29.48 22.81
C SER A 403 6.42 -28.62 22.65
N GLU A 404 5.82 -28.21 23.77
CA GLU A 404 4.49 -27.57 23.81
C GLU A 404 4.53 -26.04 23.84
N ASP A 405 5.72 -25.42 23.81
CA ASP A 405 5.89 -24.02 24.26
C ASP A 405 6.17 -22.98 23.17
N ILE A 406 6.03 -23.29 21.87
CA ILE A 406 6.34 -22.33 20.79
C ILE A 406 5.10 -22.02 19.98
N ALA A 407 4.72 -20.74 19.95
CA ALA A 407 3.71 -20.25 19.05
C ALA A 407 4.21 -20.21 17.60
N ILE A 408 3.29 -20.34 16.65
CA ILE A 408 3.57 -20.16 15.22
C ILE A 408 2.63 -19.10 14.68
N SER A 409 3.18 -18.06 14.05
CA SER A 409 2.39 -17.07 13.33
C SER A 409 2.17 -17.44 11.88
N VAL A 410 0.96 -17.16 11.37
CA VAL A 410 0.58 -17.40 9.97
C VAL A 410 0.09 -16.11 9.36
N ASN A 411 0.63 -15.78 8.20
CA ASN A 411 0.25 -14.62 7.40
C ASN A 411 -1.09 -14.86 6.70
N LEU A 412 -2.03 -13.93 6.88
CA LEU A 412 -3.32 -13.87 6.20
C LEU A 412 -3.46 -12.53 5.47
N PHE A 413 -3.93 -12.56 4.23
CA PHE A 413 -4.02 -11.36 3.40
C PHE A 413 -5.35 -10.63 3.60
N SER A 414 -5.30 -9.36 4.00
CA SER A 414 -6.50 -8.58 4.32
C SER A 414 -7.45 -8.35 3.12
N SER A 415 -6.91 -8.39 1.89
CA SER A 415 -7.68 -8.22 0.63
C SER A 415 -8.79 -9.27 0.46
N GLU A 416 -8.59 -10.46 1.01
CA GLU A 416 -9.52 -11.58 0.86
C GLU A 416 -10.69 -11.52 1.86
N PHE A 417 -10.52 -10.81 2.97
CA PHE A 417 -11.48 -10.77 4.09
C PHE A 417 -12.78 -10.06 3.69
N GLU A 418 -12.76 -9.20 2.67
CA GLU A 418 -13.99 -8.57 2.17
C GLU A 418 -14.93 -9.56 1.48
N GLN A 419 -14.36 -10.60 0.87
CA GLN A 419 -15.05 -11.56 0.01
C GLN A 419 -15.32 -12.88 0.73
N TYR A 420 -14.41 -13.29 1.63
CA TYR A 420 -14.43 -14.57 2.32
C TYR A 420 -14.45 -14.40 3.83
N ASN A 421 -15.21 -15.26 4.51
CA ASN A 421 -15.23 -15.33 5.97
C ASN A 421 -14.09 -16.25 6.45
N MET A 422 -12.88 -15.70 6.44
CA MET A 422 -11.64 -16.41 6.78
C MET A 422 -11.57 -16.73 8.26
N ALA A 423 -12.00 -15.79 9.12
CA ALA A 423 -11.94 -15.94 10.56
C ALA A 423 -12.70 -17.18 11.05
N ASP A 424 -13.98 -17.31 10.70
CA ASP A 424 -14.78 -18.47 11.13
C ASP A 424 -14.21 -19.80 10.63
N GLU A 425 -13.69 -19.82 9.40
CA GLU A 425 -13.12 -21.03 8.80
C GLU A 425 -11.83 -21.46 9.53
N ILE A 426 -10.93 -20.52 9.84
CA ILE A 426 -9.68 -20.78 10.56
C ILE A 426 -9.96 -21.17 12.00
N VAL A 427 -10.84 -20.45 12.70
CA VAL A 427 -11.29 -20.76 14.07
C VAL A 427 -11.84 -22.19 14.13
N SER A 428 -12.74 -22.54 13.21
CA SER A 428 -13.35 -23.88 13.14
C SER A 428 -12.31 -25.00 12.99
N ARG A 429 -11.31 -24.80 12.11
CA ARG A 429 -10.24 -25.79 11.88
C ARG A 429 -9.31 -25.93 13.07
N PHE A 430 -8.96 -24.81 13.70
CA PHE A 430 -8.06 -24.82 14.83
C PHE A 430 -8.73 -25.41 16.09
N GLU A 431 -9.99 -25.06 16.36
CA GLU A 431 -10.76 -25.66 17.46
C GLU A 431 -10.97 -27.17 17.26
N ALA A 432 -11.21 -27.63 16.03
CA ALA A 432 -11.25 -29.06 15.71
C ALA A 432 -9.91 -29.78 15.93
N SER A 433 -8.81 -29.03 16.01
CA SER A 433 -7.48 -29.59 16.21
C SER A 433 -7.23 -30.03 17.66
N GLY A 434 -7.86 -29.36 18.63
CA GLY A 434 -7.66 -29.57 20.07
C GLY A 434 -6.37 -28.95 20.64
N LEU A 435 -5.64 -28.15 19.86
CA LEU A 435 -4.48 -27.40 20.31
C LEU A 435 -4.90 -26.17 21.14
N ASP A 436 -3.98 -25.70 21.99
CA ASP A 436 -4.15 -24.42 22.67
C ASP A 436 -4.08 -23.26 21.66
N LYS A 437 -4.98 -22.28 21.80
CA LYS A 437 -5.12 -21.15 20.89
C LYS A 437 -3.94 -20.19 20.97
N GLU A 438 -3.24 -20.18 22.10
CA GLU A 438 -2.00 -19.41 22.28
C GLU A 438 -0.87 -19.88 21.34
N LEU A 439 -0.97 -21.10 20.77
CA LEU A 439 0.02 -21.66 19.84
C LEU A 439 -0.12 -21.15 18.40
N LEU A 440 -1.22 -20.49 18.05
CA LEU A 440 -1.42 -19.90 16.73
C LEU A 440 -1.58 -18.39 16.85
N VAL A 441 -0.68 -17.68 16.18
CA VAL A 441 -0.74 -16.23 16.04
C VAL A 441 -1.22 -15.88 14.63
N ILE A 442 -2.18 -14.97 14.53
CA ILE A 442 -2.71 -14.52 13.24
C ILE A 442 -2.00 -13.23 12.84
N GLU A 443 -1.14 -13.29 11.84
CA GLU A 443 -0.53 -12.10 11.23
C GLU A 443 -1.39 -11.62 10.08
N ILE A 444 -1.95 -10.43 10.18
CA ILE A 444 -2.70 -9.81 9.08
C ILE A 444 -1.74 -8.97 8.26
N SER A 445 -1.49 -9.43 7.04
CA SER A 445 -0.56 -8.84 6.09
C SER A 445 -1.30 -8.20 4.92
N ASN A 446 -0.61 -7.28 4.24
CA ASN A 446 -1.01 -6.58 3.01
C ASN A 446 -2.15 -5.56 3.12
N ASP A 447 -1.93 -4.43 2.44
CA ASP A 447 -2.80 -3.27 2.28
C ASP A 447 -3.53 -2.82 3.56
N ILE A 448 -2.80 -2.07 4.39
CA ILE A 448 -3.29 -1.37 5.59
C ILE A 448 -4.55 -0.53 5.30
N ARG A 449 -4.81 -0.13 4.04
CA ARG A 449 -6.04 0.62 3.67
C ARG A 449 -7.31 -0.23 3.87
N ASN A 450 -7.21 -1.56 3.75
CA ASN A 450 -8.34 -2.48 3.94
C ASN A 450 -8.62 -2.78 5.41
N LEU A 451 -7.65 -2.58 6.31
CA LEU A 451 -7.82 -2.82 7.75
C LEU A 451 -8.88 -1.90 8.39
N ASN A 452 -9.21 -0.78 7.73
CA ASN A 452 -10.30 0.11 8.14
C ASN A 452 -11.70 -0.39 7.74
N SER A 453 -11.82 -1.38 6.85
CA SER A 453 -13.10 -1.96 6.42
C SER A 453 -13.80 -2.64 7.59
N GLU A 454 -15.08 -2.30 7.84
CA GLU A 454 -15.88 -2.90 8.93
C GLU A 454 -15.82 -4.44 8.90
N LYS A 455 -15.84 -5.05 7.71
CA LYS A 455 -15.74 -6.52 7.58
C LYS A 455 -14.41 -7.11 8.04
N VAL A 456 -13.32 -6.38 7.85
CA VAL A 456 -11.99 -6.82 8.28
C VAL A 456 -11.89 -6.68 9.79
N LYS A 457 -12.39 -5.56 10.34
CA LYS A 457 -12.51 -5.33 11.78
C LYS A 457 -13.37 -6.40 12.47
N ASP A 458 -14.52 -6.74 11.89
CA ASP A 458 -15.40 -7.81 12.38
C ASP A 458 -14.66 -9.15 12.47
N GLN A 459 -13.85 -9.49 11.46
CA GLN A 459 -13.07 -10.73 11.45
C GLN A 459 -11.91 -10.73 12.45
N ILE A 460 -11.24 -9.58 12.63
CA ILE A 460 -10.25 -9.39 13.71
C ILE A 460 -10.93 -9.63 15.07
N GLU A 461 -12.11 -9.06 15.27
CA GLU A 461 -12.86 -9.24 16.52
C GLU A 461 -13.28 -10.71 16.75
N ILE A 462 -13.61 -11.45 15.68
CA ILE A 462 -13.89 -12.89 15.76
C ILE A 462 -12.65 -13.65 16.29
N PHE A 463 -11.47 -13.41 15.72
CA PHE A 463 -10.23 -14.04 16.22
C PHE A 463 -9.99 -13.73 17.69
N TYR A 464 -10.10 -12.45 18.07
CA TYR A 464 -9.90 -12.01 19.45
C TYR A 464 -10.90 -12.64 20.42
N ARG A 465 -12.20 -12.65 20.10
CA ARG A 465 -13.25 -13.25 20.93
C ARG A 465 -13.04 -14.75 21.14
N HIS A 466 -12.42 -15.42 20.16
CA HIS A 466 -12.04 -16.82 20.30
C HIS A 466 -10.71 -17.01 21.03
N GLY A 467 -9.96 -15.97 21.36
CA GLY A 467 -8.72 -16.04 22.16
C GLY A 467 -7.44 -16.19 21.33
N PHE A 468 -7.47 -15.89 20.03
CA PHE A 468 -6.26 -15.85 19.21
C PHE A 468 -5.53 -14.51 19.39
N SER A 469 -4.19 -14.55 19.37
CA SER A 469 -3.39 -13.33 19.26
C SER A 469 -3.40 -12.85 17.81
N VAL A 470 -3.70 -11.57 17.61
CA VAL A 470 -3.75 -10.94 16.27
C VAL A 470 -2.67 -9.90 16.16
N TRP A 471 -1.81 -10.07 15.16
CA TRP A 471 -0.67 -9.23 14.85
C TRP A 471 -0.91 -8.51 13.53
N VAL A 472 -0.41 -7.29 13.41
CA VAL A 472 -0.48 -6.51 12.17
C VAL A 472 0.91 -6.39 11.58
N ASP A 473 1.07 -6.84 10.33
CA ASP A 473 2.34 -6.83 9.60
C ASP A 473 2.49 -5.60 8.68
N SER A 474 3.72 -5.35 8.22
CA SER A 474 4.10 -4.23 7.34
C SER A 474 3.78 -2.84 7.88
N PHE A 475 3.76 -2.67 9.20
CA PHE A 475 3.39 -1.40 9.82
C PHE A 475 4.42 -0.32 9.51
N GLY A 476 3.96 0.73 8.80
CA GLY A 476 4.79 1.87 8.37
C GLY A 476 5.04 1.96 6.86
N GLU A 477 4.64 0.95 6.09
CA GLU A 477 4.53 1.07 4.62
C GLU A 477 3.26 1.85 4.23
N GLY A 478 3.40 3.16 4.01
CA GLY A 478 2.33 4.03 3.53
C GLY A 478 1.55 4.81 4.61
N TYR A 479 0.62 5.67 4.15
CA TYR A 479 0.06 6.80 4.93
C TYR A 479 -1.05 6.46 5.96
N SER A 480 -1.32 5.20 6.30
CA SER A 480 -2.55 4.81 7.04
C SER A 480 -2.38 4.00 8.34
N SER A 481 -1.16 3.72 8.80
CA SER A 481 -0.91 2.74 9.88
C SER A 481 -1.42 3.17 11.27
N ILE A 482 -1.39 4.46 11.62
CA ILE A 482 -1.77 4.95 12.96
C ILE A 482 -3.28 4.77 13.23
N SER A 483 -4.13 4.79 12.18
CA SER A 483 -5.58 4.64 12.36
C SER A 483 -5.98 3.31 13.00
N ILE A 484 -5.16 2.26 12.81
CA ILE A 484 -5.40 0.94 13.40
C ILE A 484 -5.15 0.94 14.91
N MET A 485 -4.11 1.64 15.36
CA MET A 485 -3.82 1.81 16.79
C MET A 485 -4.87 2.68 17.50
N LYS A 486 -5.61 3.50 16.74
CA LYS A 486 -6.63 4.40 17.26
C LYS A 486 -7.98 3.72 17.52
N ASP A 487 -8.38 2.78 16.66
CA ASP A 487 -9.78 2.35 16.54
C ASP A 487 -10.22 1.24 17.53
N ASP A 488 -9.66 1.17 18.74
CA ASP A 488 -9.92 0.11 19.76
C ASP A 488 -9.87 -1.32 19.17
N LEU A 489 -9.11 -1.52 18.09
CA LEU A 489 -8.97 -2.84 17.48
C LEU A 489 -8.22 -3.77 18.42
N PRO A 490 -8.69 -5.00 18.63
CA PRO A 490 -8.10 -5.90 19.60
C PRO A 490 -6.87 -6.62 19.02
N ILE A 491 -5.84 -5.84 18.70
CA ILE A 491 -4.54 -6.34 18.24
C ILE A 491 -3.59 -6.48 19.43
N SER A 492 -2.77 -7.53 19.41
CA SER A 492 -1.80 -7.81 20.48
C SER A 492 -0.40 -7.32 20.14
N CYS A 493 -0.05 -7.24 18.85
CA CYS A 493 1.28 -6.85 18.42
C CYS A 493 1.27 -6.13 17.07
N VAL A 494 2.23 -5.22 16.90
CA VAL A 494 2.54 -4.55 15.64
C VAL A 494 3.95 -4.93 15.20
N LYS A 495 4.06 -5.41 13.95
CA LYS A 495 5.31 -5.76 13.30
C LYS A 495 5.69 -4.66 12.31
N PHE A 496 6.79 -3.97 12.63
CA PHE A 496 7.34 -2.88 11.85
C PHE A 496 8.19 -3.40 10.70
N ASP A 497 8.07 -2.74 9.56
CA ASP A 497 8.79 -3.09 8.34
C ASP A 497 10.31 -2.88 8.48
N ALA A 498 11.08 -3.70 7.75
CA ALA A 498 12.53 -3.68 7.74
C ALA A 498 13.11 -2.34 7.22
N SER A 499 12.35 -1.57 6.44
CA SER A 499 12.76 -0.25 5.94
C SER A 499 13.14 0.72 7.06
N PHE A 500 12.55 0.64 8.27
CA PHE A 500 12.94 1.52 9.39
C PHE A 500 14.39 1.36 9.84
N ILE A 501 14.95 0.15 9.72
CA ILE A 501 16.31 -0.17 10.16
C ILE A 501 17.31 -0.32 9.02
N ASN A 502 16.82 -0.32 7.78
CA ASN A 502 17.60 -0.39 6.55
C ASN A 502 17.55 0.94 5.73
N ASP A 503 17.03 2.02 6.33
CA ASP A 503 16.92 3.35 5.72
C ASP A 503 18.29 4.02 5.50
N ASP A 504 18.44 4.71 4.35
CA ASP A 504 19.60 5.54 4.04
C ASP A 504 19.80 6.68 5.07
N ASN A 505 18.70 7.18 5.67
CA ASN A 505 18.69 8.14 6.77
C ASN A 505 18.26 7.50 8.09
N PHE A 506 19.05 6.51 8.53
CA PHE A 506 18.82 5.75 9.75
C PHE A 506 18.54 6.60 11.00
N ASP A 507 19.15 7.78 11.15
CA ASP A 507 18.92 8.65 12.32
C ASP A 507 17.50 9.23 12.38
N ARG A 508 16.92 9.59 11.22
CA ARG A 508 15.51 10.02 11.14
C ARG A 508 14.59 8.83 11.43
N SER A 509 14.83 7.70 10.77
CA SER A 509 13.99 6.51 10.88
C SER A 509 14.04 5.90 12.29
N LYS A 510 15.20 5.95 12.97
CA LYS A 510 15.35 5.61 14.40
C LYS A 510 14.44 6.44 15.29
N LYS A 511 14.39 7.77 15.09
CA LYS A 511 13.54 8.67 15.90
C LYS A 511 12.05 8.39 15.69
N VAL A 512 11.65 8.17 14.44
CA VAL A 512 10.26 7.85 14.09
C VAL A 512 9.86 6.49 14.68
N LEU A 513 10.67 5.46 14.48
CA LEU A 513 10.47 4.13 15.04
C LEU A 513 10.35 4.18 16.57
N LYS A 514 11.24 4.93 17.24
CA LYS A 514 11.17 5.12 18.70
C LYS A 514 9.83 5.69 19.15
N LYS A 515 9.33 6.74 18.49
CA LYS A 515 8.02 7.33 18.85
C LYS A 515 6.84 6.41 18.57
N MET A 516 6.92 5.56 17.55
CA MET A 516 5.87 4.56 17.29
C MET A 516 5.89 3.41 18.29
N ILE A 517 7.07 2.94 18.70
CA ILE A 517 7.20 1.92 19.75
C ILE A 517 6.69 2.47 21.08
N GLU A 518 7.06 3.69 21.45
CA GLU A 518 6.52 4.36 22.66
C GLU A 518 4.99 4.44 22.64
N LEU A 519 4.39 4.77 21.49
CA LEU A 519 2.93 4.81 21.34
C LEU A 519 2.30 3.41 21.49
N ALA A 520 2.89 2.39 20.87
CA ALA A 520 2.42 1.01 20.99
C ALA A 520 2.48 0.53 22.45
N GLU A 521 3.58 0.83 23.16
CA GLU A 521 3.72 0.54 24.60
C GLU A 521 2.67 1.26 25.45
N GLU A 522 2.40 2.56 25.20
CA GLU A 522 1.36 3.32 25.91
C GLU A 522 -0.05 2.74 25.68
N LEU A 523 -0.26 2.03 24.56
CA LEU A 523 -1.51 1.34 24.22
C LEU A 523 -1.54 -0.12 24.67
N GLY A 524 -0.46 -0.65 25.25
CA GLY A 524 -0.34 -2.05 25.66
C GLY A 524 -0.22 -3.03 24.49
N ILE A 525 0.34 -2.59 23.36
CA ILE A 525 0.53 -3.36 22.12
C ILE A 525 2.01 -3.73 21.99
N ASP A 526 2.31 -5.03 21.86
CA ASP A 526 3.68 -5.52 21.68
C ASP A 526 4.29 -5.08 20.35
N THR A 527 5.62 -5.06 20.26
CA THR A 527 6.34 -4.60 19.06
C THR A 527 7.35 -5.62 18.56
N VAL A 528 7.31 -5.88 17.26
CA VAL A 528 8.30 -6.68 16.52
C VAL A 528 8.91 -5.82 15.44
N VAL A 529 10.23 -5.87 15.25
CA VAL A 529 10.87 -5.26 14.07
C VAL A 529 11.50 -6.36 13.21
N GLY A 530 11.12 -6.39 11.93
CA GLY A 530 11.66 -7.31 10.94
C GLY A 530 13.00 -6.84 10.35
N GLY A 531 13.69 -7.74 9.64
CA GLY A 531 14.87 -7.42 8.82
C GLY A 531 16.17 -7.16 9.58
N VAL A 532 16.32 -7.62 10.82
CA VAL A 532 17.57 -7.46 11.59
C VAL A 532 18.67 -8.36 11.03
N GLU A 533 19.78 -7.77 10.59
CA GLU A 533 20.90 -8.48 9.96
C GLU A 533 22.17 -8.49 10.82
N ASN A 534 22.31 -7.55 11.75
CA ASN A 534 23.54 -7.42 12.56
C ASN A 534 23.29 -6.95 14.01
N ALA A 535 24.31 -7.13 14.85
CA ALA A 535 24.25 -6.79 16.27
C ALA A 535 24.03 -5.28 16.53
N LYS A 536 24.49 -4.39 15.65
CA LYS A 536 24.31 -2.95 15.81
C LYS A 536 22.85 -2.55 15.67
N GLN A 537 22.14 -3.11 14.70
CA GLN A 537 20.69 -2.93 14.55
C GLN A 537 19.95 -3.46 15.79
N LEU A 538 20.31 -4.67 16.26
CA LEU A 538 19.72 -5.25 17.47
C LEU A 538 19.93 -4.39 18.72
N LEU A 539 21.14 -3.89 18.95
CA LEU A 539 21.45 -3.00 20.08
C LEU A 539 20.65 -1.69 20.00
N THR A 540 20.42 -1.17 18.80
CA THR A 540 19.57 0.00 18.59
C THR A 540 18.12 -0.27 18.96
N LEU A 541 17.57 -1.41 18.53
CA LEU A 541 16.21 -1.82 18.89
C LEU A 541 16.04 -2.05 20.39
N ARG A 542 17.05 -2.63 21.04
CA ARG A 542 17.13 -2.84 22.49
C ARG A 542 17.12 -1.51 23.25
N GLU A 543 17.83 -0.51 22.77
CA GLU A 543 17.86 0.85 23.33
C GLU A 543 16.50 1.54 23.20
N ILE A 544 15.83 1.37 22.05
CA ILE A 544 14.53 1.98 21.78
C ILE A 544 13.42 1.37 22.64
N GLY A 545 13.54 0.10 23.02
CA GLY A 545 12.53 -0.61 23.82
C GLY A 545 11.74 -1.66 23.05
N CYS A 546 12.11 -1.96 21.80
CA CYS A 546 11.44 -2.98 20.99
C CYS A 546 11.36 -4.32 21.74
N SER A 547 10.20 -5.00 21.68
CA SER A 547 9.96 -6.21 22.47
C SER A 547 10.63 -7.44 21.86
N ALA A 548 10.45 -7.63 20.55
CA ALA A 548 11.04 -8.73 19.81
C ALA A 548 11.57 -8.28 18.45
N ALA A 549 12.40 -9.12 17.83
CA ALA A 549 12.97 -8.86 16.52
C ALA A 549 13.05 -10.14 15.69
N GLN A 550 13.08 -9.95 14.38
CA GLN A 550 13.20 -11.02 13.41
C GLN A 550 14.18 -10.62 12.31
N GLY A 551 14.91 -11.59 11.76
CA GLY A 551 15.82 -11.36 10.63
C GLY A 551 16.94 -12.39 10.53
N TYR A 552 17.81 -12.21 9.54
CA TYR A 552 18.90 -13.14 9.24
C TYR A 552 19.97 -13.21 10.32
N TYR A 553 20.03 -12.22 11.22
CA TYR A 553 20.87 -12.28 12.40
C TYR A 553 20.54 -13.49 13.30
N PHE A 554 19.26 -13.83 13.42
CA PHE A 554 18.78 -14.95 14.27
C PHE A 554 18.71 -16.28 13.51
N GLY A 555 18.32 -16.20 12.24
CA GLY A 555 18.21 -17.37 11.38
C GLY A 555 17.48 -17.07 10.09
N GLN A 556 17.90 -17.76 9.03
CA GLN A 556 17.12 -17.78 7.79
C GLN A 556 15.90 -18.71 7.95
N PRO A 557 14.83 -18.52 7.16
CA PRO A 557 13.69 -19.44 7.15
C PRO A 557 14.13 -20.88 6.84
N LEU A 558 13.68 -21.84 7.66
CA LEU A 558 14.02 -23.27 7.53
C LEU A 558 12.77 -24.15 7.43
N PRO A 559 12.79 -25.25 6.66
CA PRO A 559 11.72 -26.25 6.71
C PRO A 559 11.53 -26.81 8.13
N PHE A 560 10.30 -27.18 8.49
CA PHE A 560 9.90 -27.65 9.83
C PHE A 560 10.94 -28.57 10.50
N ALA A 561 11.31 -29.69 9.87
CA ALA A 561 12.21 -30.67 10.45
C ALA A 561 13.59 -30.07 10.82
N LYS A 562 14.09 -29.15 9.98
CA LYS A 562 15.37 -28.46 10.24
C LYS A 562 15.23 -27.40 11.32
N ALA A 563 14.18 -26.57 11.26
CA ALA A 563 13.88 -25.57 12.28
C ALA A 563 13.76 -26.23 13.67
N PHE A 564 12.95 -27.28 13.76
CA PHE A 564 12.75 -28.07 14.98
C PHE A 564 14.04 -28.71 15.50
N SER A 565 14.84 -29.31 14.62
CA SER A 565 16.12 -29.90 15.03
C SER A 565 17.18 -28.87 15.43
N THR A 566 17.12 -27.64 14.90
CA THR A 566 18.13 -26.60 15.15
C THR A 566 17.80 -25.78 16.40
N TRP A 567 16.56 -25.27 16.47
CA TRP A 567 16.15 -24.27 17.45
C TRP A 567 15.34 -24.82 18.62
N VAL A 568 14.90 -26.09 18.57
CA VAL A 568 14.13 -26.71 19.68
C VAL A 568 14.88 -27.86 20.34
N LYS A 569 15.40 -28.80 19.54
CA LYS A 569 16.12 -29.98 20.07
C LYS A 569 17.64 -29.92 19.95
N GLY A 570 18.14 -29.00 19.14
CA GLY A 570 19.55 -28.93 18.76
C GLY A 570 20.45 -28.25 19.78
N PRO A 571 21.77 -28.20 19.51
CA PRO A 571 22.71 -27.46 20.35
C PRO A 571 22.45 -25.94 20.35
N ASN A 572 21.70 -25.43 19.38
CA ASN A 572 21.27 -24.03 19.29
C ASN A 572 19.83 -23.84 19.81
N ALA A 573 19.30 -24.81 20.56
CA ALA A 573 17.99 -24.67 21.16
C ALA A 573 17.99 -23.52 22.16
N ASN A 574 17.18 -22.51 21.87
CA ASN A 574 17.04 -21.34 22.72
C ASN A 574 15.59 -20.85 22.66
N VAL A 575 14.71 -21.63 23.27
CA VAL A 575 13.27 -21.42 23.26
C VAL A 575 12.87 -20.74 24.55
N GLU A 576 12.01 -19.73 24.44
CA GLU A 576 11.38 -19.11 25.59
C GLU A 576 10.26 -20.02 26.07
N GLN A 577 10.23 -20.35 27.35
CA GLN A 577 9.08 -21.06 27.90
C GLN A 577 7.92 -20.07 28.03
N LEU A 578 6.71 -20.47 27.64
CA LEU A 578 5.48 -19.65 27.80
C LEU A 578 5.34 -19.07 29.22
N ALA A 579 5.75 -19.83 30.24
CA ALA A 579 5.70 -19.39 31.63
C ALA A 579 6.70 -18.27 31.98
N GLU A 580 7.77 -18.09 31.19
CA GLU A 580 8.74 -16.99 31.33
C GLU A 580 8.31 -15.73 30.55
N SER A 581 7.37 -15.85 29.61
CA SER A 581 6.92 -14.72 28.79
C SER A 581 6.30 -13.61 29.63
N ASN A 582 5.59 -13.93 30.71
CA ASN A 582 5.07 -12.90 31.63
C ASN A 582 6.19 -12.08 32.28
N TYR A 583 7.29 -12.71 32.67
CA TYR A 583 8.45 -12.01 33.25
C TYR A 583 9.03 -11.03 32.23
N TYR A 584 9.32 -11.49 31.01
CA TYR A 584 9.94 -10.61 30.02
C TYR A 584 8.98 -9.59 29.38
N ASN A 585 7.68 -9.92 29.23
CA ASN A 585 6.65 -8.95 28.83
C ASN A 585 6.54 -7.83 29.88
N SER A 586 6.50 -8.19 31.16
CA SER A 586 6.39 -7.20 32.24
C SER A 586 7.55 -6.21 32.20
N ILE A 587 8.78 -6.68 31.94
CA ILE A 587 9.97 -5.82 31.87
C ILE A 587 10.03 -5.08 30.54
N GLY A 588 9.68 -5.73 29.43
CA GLY A 588 9.77 -5.22 28.06
C GLY A 588 8.79 -4.09 27.74
N MET A 589 7.58 -4.12 28.32
CA MET A 589 6.56 -3.08 28.09
C MET A 589 6.77 -1.81 28.92
N MET A 590 7.78 -1.75 29.81
CA MET A 590 8.00 -0.59 30.67
C MET A 590 8.75 0.54 29.96
N SER A 591 8.11 1.70 29.83
CA SER A 591 8.77 2.88 29.27
C SER A 591 9.96 3.36 30.12
N LEU A 592 11.11 3.55 29.48
CA LEU A 592 12.31 4.16 30.05
C LEU A 592 12.22 5.71 30.14
N GLU A 593 11.21 6.33 29.50
CA GLU A 593 11.00 7.79 29.52
C GLU A 593 9.90 8.24 30.50
N LYS A 594 8.94 7.35 30.82
CA LYS A 594 7.87 7.56 31.81
C LYS A 594 7.63 6.26 32.60
N PRO A 595 8.35 6.02 33.70
CA PRO A 595 8.26 4.74 34.39
C PRO A 595 6.92 4.61 35.14
N GLN A 596 5.95 3.89 34.54
CA GLN A 596 4.58 3.73 35.07
C GLN A 596 4.51 3.11 36.49
N PHE A 597 5.57 2.44 36.93
CA PHE A 597 5.69 1.83 38.26
C PHE A 597 5.97 2.84 39.39
N ILE A 598 6.07 4.14 39.08
CA ILE A 598 6.15 5.20 40.10
C ILE A 598 4.75 5.56 40.66
N GLU A 599 3.66 5.10 40.02
CA GLU A 599 2.31 5.24 40.56
C GLU A 599 2.00 4.24 41.70
N PRO A 600 1.09 4.59 42.65
CA PRO A 600 0.91 3.85 43.89
C PRO A 600 0.15 2.53 43.64
N ILE A 601 0.70 1.43 44.15
CA ILE A 601 -0.04 0.16 44.28
C ILE A 601 -1.21 0.40 45.23
N GLN A 602 -2.42 0.50 44.69
CA GLN A 602 -3.67 0.43 45.45
C GLN A 602 -3.90 -1.02 45.90
N ASP A 603 -3.19 -1.50 46.92
CA ASP A 603 -3.81 -2.38 47.91
C ASP A 603 -2.92 -2.67 49.14
N HIS A 604 -3.45 -2.20 50.27
CA HIS A 604 -3.40 -2.76 51.62
C HIS A 604 -2.04 -2.97 52.33
N PHE A 605 -1.82 -2.01 53.25
CA PHE A 605 -0.93 -2.00 54.43
C PHE A 605 0.49 -1.50 54.22
N LEU A 606 0.65 -0.18 54.11
CA LEU A 606 1.48 0.63 55.02
C LEU A 606 1.13 2.12 54.83
N THR A 607 0.68 2.76 55.88
CA THR A 607 0.34 4.18 55.91
C THR A 607 1.61 5.03 55.97
N PHE A 608 2.09 5.49 54.81
CA PHE A 608 2.75 6.79 54.68
C PHE A 608 1.82 7.67 53.85
N GLU A 609 1.34 8.76 54.46
CA GLU A 609 0.45 9.71 53.80
C GLU A 609 1.26 10.52 52.76
N GLN A 610 0.83 10.38 51.51
CA GLN A 610 1.34 10.99 50.26
C GLN A 610 2.47 10.19 49.58
N PRO A 611 2.22 9.65 48.36
CA PRO A 611 3.30 9.20 47.49
C PRO A 611 4.09 10.45 47.06
N ASP A 612 5.39 10.45 47.31
CA ASP A 612 6.30 11.56 47.00
C ASP A 612 6.24 11.94 45.51
N MET A 613 5.48 13.00 45.20
CA MET A 613 5.45 13.70 43.89
C MET A 613 6.82 14.24 43.43
N ILE A 614 7.84 14.15 44.29
CA ILE A 614 9.22 14.56 44.00
C ILE A 614 9.88 13.57 43.03
N PHE A 615 9.58 12.28 43.14
CA PHE A 615 10.25 11.25 42.33
C PHE A 615 9.92 11.36 40.82
N ASP A 616 8.66 11.59 40.43
CA ASP A 616 8.27 11.74 39.02
C ASP A 616 9.00 12.86 38.25
N ARG A 617 9.48 13.89 38.95
CA ARG A 617 10.16 15.06 38.33
C ARG A 617 11.63 14.81 38.04
N TYR A 618 12.29 13.92 38.77
CA TYR A 618 13.73 13.70 38.63
C TYR A 618 14.10 12.77 37.47
N PHE A 619 13.22 11.89 36.99
CA PHE A 619 13.64 10.79 36.11
C PHE A 619 13.63 11.10 34.60
N LYS A 620 13.18 12.28 34.17
CA LYS A 620 13.19 12.63 32.75
C LYS A 620 14.58 13.04 32.28
N GLY A 621 15.29 12.08 31.66
CA GLY A 621 16.69 12.22 31.23
C GLY A 621 17.73 11.69 32.23
N THR A 622 17.27 11.09 33.34
CA THR A 622 18.16 10.47 34.33
C THR A 622 18.62 9.10 33.83
N PRO A 623 19.89 8.72 34.01
CA PRO A 623 20.38 7.40 33.63
C PRO A 623 19.56 6.30 34.33
N LEU A 624 18.77 5.55 33.55
CA LEU A 624 17.92 4.47 34.02
C LEU A 624 18.17 3.21 33.18
N GLY A 625 18.34 2.08 33.86
CA GLY A 625 18.57 0.79 33.25
C GLY A 625 17.81 -0.34 33.93
N PHE A 626 17.45 -1.35 33.16
CA PHE A 626 16.98 -2.65 33.63
C PHE A 626 18.14 -3.63 33.70
N LEU A 627 18.31 -4.22 34.87
CA LEU A 627 19.30 -5.21 35.19
C LEU A 627 18.62 -6.54 35.52
N GLU A 628 19.30 -7.64 35.22
CA GLU A 628 18.93 -8.97 35.69
C GLU A 628 20.00 -9.46 36.66
N TYR A 629 19.58 -9.76 37.89
CA TYR A 629 20.43 -10.43 38.87
C TYR A 629 20.16 -11.93 38.84
N ARG A 630 21.17 -12.70 38.42
CA ARG A 630 21.12 -14.17 38.35
C ARG A 630 22.48 -14.75 38.72
N ASP A 631 22.47 -15.81 39.54
CA ASP A 631 23.68 -16.55 39.96
C ASP A 631 24.82 -15.68 40.54
N GLY A 632 24.46 -14.61 41.25
CA GLY A 632 25.45 -13.70 41.86
C GLY A 632 26.07 -12.72 40.87
N LYS A 633 25.55 -12.63 39.64
CA LYS A 633 25.98 -11.71 38.59
C LYS A 633 24.88 -10.72 38.25
N LEU A 634 25.29 -9.57 37.71
CA LEU A 634 24.40 -8.54 37.17
C LEU A 634 24.56 -8.53 35.65
N HIS A 635 23.43 -8.61 34.96
CA HIS A 635 23.36 -8.50 33.51
C HIS A 635 22.60 -7.24 33.14
N TYR A 636 23.20 -6.40 32.31
CA TYR A 636 22.54 -5.26 31.69
C TYR A 636 21.61 -5.77 30.58
N LEU A 637 20.31 -5.55 30.76
CA LEU A 637 19.29 -5.94 29.78
C LEU A 637 19.04 -4.80 28.78
N ARG A 638 18.63 -3.64 29.29
CA ARG A 638 18.38 -2.43 28.49
C ARG A 638 18.41 -1.18 29.35
N GLY A 639 18.47 -0.01 28.75
CA GLY A 639 18.51 1.26 29.46
C GLY A 639 18.51 2.42 28.48
N ASN A 640 18.22 3.61 28.98
CA ASN A 640 18.25 4.79 28.14
C ASN A 640 19.70 5.17 27.75
N GLU A 641 19.82 6.12 26.83
CA GLU A 641 21.13 6.56 26.31
C GLU A 641 22.07 6.97 27.46
N GLY A 642 21.58 7.71 28.45
CA GLY A 642 22.35 8.15 29.62
C GLY A 642 22.93 7.00 30.43
N TYR A 643 22.14 5.94 30.68
CA TYR A 643 22.60 4.76 31.43
C TYR A 643 23.62 3.95 30.65
N THR A 644 23.39 3.77 29.35
CA THR A 644 24.34 3.06 28.48
C THR A 644 25.68 3.78 28.40
N GLN A 645 25.65 5.11 28.18
CA GLN A 645 26.85 5.95 28.17
C GLN A 645 27.59 5.89 29.50
N TYR A 646 26.85 5.88 30.61
CA TYR A 646 27.44 5.73 31.94
C TYR A 646 28.21 4.41 32.09
N LEU A 647 27.59 3.26 31.77
CA LEU A 647 28.24 1.95 31.89
C LEU A 647 29.51 1.83 31.03
N LEU A 648 29.49 2.42 29.83
CA LEU A 648 30.66 2.52 28.94
C LEU A 648 31.75 3.40 29.56
N SER A 649 31.38 4.58 30.06
CA SER A 649 32.33 5.56 30.62
C SER A 649 33.06 5.05 31.86
N CYS A 650 32.40 4.22 32.68
CA CYS A 650 33.01 3.63 33.88
C CYS A 650 33.73 2.31 33.61
N GLY A 651 33.71 1.82 32.37
CA GLY A 651 34.36 0.57 31.97
C GLY A 651 33.69 -0.67 32.58
N SER A 652 32.41 -0.56 32.95
CA SER A 652 31.65 -1.70 33.48
C SER A 652 31.20 -2.64 32.36
N VAL A 653 31.00 -2.08 31.18
CA VAL A 653 30.87 -2.83 29.93
C VAL A 653 31.70 -2.12 28.87
N THR A 654 32.18 -2.87 27.88
CA THR A 654 32.78 -2.30 26.67
C THR A 654 31.81 -2.39 25.50
N GLN A 655 32.05 -1.62 24.43
CA GLN A 655 31.29 -1.76 23.20
C GLN A 655 31.40 -3.19 22.63
N GLU A 656 32.57 -3.80 22.73
CA GLU A 656 32.81 -5.20 22.36
C GLU A 656 31.98 -6.18 23.21
N ASP A 657 31.82 -5.92 24.52
CA ASP A 657 30.96 -6.75 25.38
C ASP A 657 29.49 -6.65 24.98
N LEU A 658 29.01 -5.45 24.66
CA LEU A 658 27.63 -5.22 24.21
C LEU A 658 27.38 -5.93 22.88
N GLU A 659 28.32 -5.88 21.94
CA GLU A 659 28.18 -6.54 20.64
C GLU A 659 28.33 -8.06 20.72
N ALA A 660 29.18 -8.57 21.62
CA ALA A 660 29.35 -10.01 21.85
C ALA A 660 28.18 -10.63 22.63
N HIS A 661 27.53 -9.85 23.50
CA HIS A 661 26.41 -10.28 24.32
C HIS A 661 25.23 -9.28 24.24
N PRO A 662 24.57 -9.17 23.06
CA PRO A 662 23.62 -8.10 22.78
C PRO A 662 22.26 -8.24 23.49
N PHE A 663 21.93 -9.42 24.00
CA PHE A 663 20.67 -9.66 24.72
C PHE A 663 20.76 -9.31 26.20
N ALA A 664 21.83 -9.79 26.85
CA ALA A 664 22.10 -9.58 28.25
C ALA A 664 23.61 -9.49 28.47
N THR A 665 24.11 -8.29 28.78
CA THR A 665 25.56 -8.04 28.87
C THR A 665 25.98 -8.09 30.34
N GLU A 666 26.86 -9.02 30.72
CA GLU A 666 27.37 -9.09 32.10
C GLU A 666 28.09 -7.78 32.47
N ILE A 667 27.70 -7.16 33.58
CA ILE A 667 28.34 -5.95 34.10
C ILE A 667 29.64 -6.38 34.80
N LYS A 668 30.77 -6.07 34.17
CA LYS A 668 32.11 -6.39 34.67
C LYS A 668 32.59 -5.28 35.62
N ASN A 669 33.48 -5.65 36.53
CA ASN A 669 34.25 -4.71 37.34
C ASN A 669 33.47 -3.83 38.35
N VAL A 670 32.23 -4.15 38.72
CA VAL A 670 31.56 -3.42 39.82
C VAL A 670 32.10 -3.86 41.19
N GLY A 671 32.16 -2.96 42.17
CA GLY A 671 32.69 -3.24 43.51
C GLY A 671 32.01 -4.45 44.18
N LYS A 672 32.78 -5.38 44.76
CA LYS A 672 32.27 -6.59 45.44
C LYS A 672 31.19 -6.32 46.50
N GLN A 673 31.21 -5.12 47.07
CA GLN A 673 30.24 -4.65 48.06
C GLN A 673 28.81 -4.61 47.48
N LEU A 674 28.63 -4.10 46.25
CA LEU A 674 27.34 -4.02 45.57
C LEU A 674 26.67 -5.39 45.48
N TYR A 675 27.40 -6.40 45.01
CA TYR A 675 26.88 -7.77 44.87
C TYR A 675 26.42 -8.38 46.21
N LEU A 676 27.13 -8.07 47.29
CA LEU A 676 26.79 -8.54 48.63
C LEU A 676 25.57 -7.82 49.20
N GLU A 677 25.44 -6.52 48.96
CA GLU A 677 24.31 -5.70 49.40
C GLU A 677 23.03 -6.09 48.65
N LEU A 678 23.08 -6.13 47.31
CA LEU A 678 21.98 -6.63 46.47
C LEU A 678 21.56 -8.05 46.86
N GLY A 679 22.52 -8.97 47.02
CA GLY A 679 22.21 -10.35 47.37
C GLY A 679 21.60 -10.52 48.77
N ARG A 680 21.87 -9.62 49.71
CA ARG A 680 21.16 -9.58 51.02
C ARG A 680 19.78 -8.96 50.86
N TRP A 681 19.69 -7.81 50.20
CA TRP A 681 18.44 -7.10 49.99
C TRP A 681 17.39 -7.96 49.28
N ILE A 682 17.75 -8.63 48.18
CA ILE A 682 16.86 -9.56 47.47
C ILE A 682 16.38 -10.69 48.40
N LYS A 683 17.24 -11.17 49.31
CA LYS A 683 16.86 -12.21 50.27
C LYS A 683 15.91 -11.68 51.35
N GLU A 684 16.12 -10.45 51.83
CA GLU A 684 15.32 -9.83 52.89
C GLU A 684 13.94 -9.38 52.37
N GLU A 685 13.87 -8.67 51.24
CA GLU A 685 12.59 -8.17 50.68
C GLU A 685 11.67 -9.30 50.16
N TYR A 686 12.22 -10.27 49.42
CA TYR A 686 11.40 -11.31 48.77
C TYR A 686 10.93 -12.39 49.77
N TRP A 687 11.80 -12.83 50.70
CA TRP A 687 11.46 -13.93 51.60
C TRP A 687 10.80 -13.50 52.91
N GLU A 688 10.99 -12.26 53.37
CA GLU A 688 10.43 -11.80 54.64
C GLU A 688 9.20 -10.90 54.49
N ASN A 689 9.07 -10.09 53.43
CA ASN A 689 8.03 -9.05 53.37
C ASN A 689 7.22 -8.92 52.05
N HIS A 690 7.62 -9.56 50.94
CA HIS A 690 6.97 -9.41 49.60
C HIS A 690 6.78 -7.95 49.15
N LYS A 691 7.64 -7.06 49.62
CA LYS A 691 7.56 -5.65 49.28
C LYS A 691 8.42 -5.37 48.06
N THR A 692 8.01 -4.36 47.29
CA THR A 692 8.75 -3.82 46.15
C THR A 692 9.21 -2.41 46.52
N GLU A 693 9.83 -2.22 47.69
CA GLU A 693 10.29 -0.89 48.12
C GLU A 693 11.54 -0.48 47.33
N TRP A 694 11.78 0.83 47.21
CA TRP A 694 13.02 1.33 46.61
C TRP A 694 14.18 1.13 47.58
N HIS A 695 15.27 0.56 47.07
CA HIS A 695 16.51 0.37 47.79
C HIS A 695 17.55 1.36 47.32
N TYR A 696 18.01 2.18 48.26
CA TYR A 696 19.09 3.12 48.04
C TYR A 696 20.43 2.47 48.37
N GLY A 697 21.39 2.59 47.46
CA GLY A 697 22.75 2.08 47.64
C GLY A 697 23.79 3.04 47.09
N VAL A 698 25.02 2.93 47.60
CA VAL A 698 26.19 3.68 47.10
C VAL A 698 27.26 2.69 46.72
N HIS A 699 27.68 2.73 45.46
CA HIS A 699 28.58 1.71 44.92
C HIS A 699 29.72 2.33 44.14
N SER A 700 30.89 1.67 44.22
CA SER A 700 32.11 2.12 43.55
C SER A 700 32.39 1.35 42.28
N TYR A 701 32.82 2.06 41.24
CA TYR A 701 33.28 1.51 39.97
C TYR A 701 34.83 1.52 39.89
N PRO A 702 35.45 0.78 38.95
CA PRO A 702 36.92 0.58 38.89
C PRO A 702 37.73 1.85 38.75
N ASN A 703 37.14 2.86 38.14
CA ASN A 703 37.71 4.19 37.95
C ASN A 703 37.71 5.03 39.25
N GLY A 704 37.26 4.47 40.37
CA GLY A 704 37.15 5.16 41.65
C GLY A 704 35.90 6.02 41.78
N LEU A 705 34.97 5.98 40.82
CA LEU A 705 33.70 6.73 40.86
C LEU A 705 32.74 6.07 41.86
N TYR A 706 32.23 6.83 42.83
CA TYR A 706 31.12 6.42 43.69
C TYR A 706 29.83 6.95 43.09
N VAL A 707 28.85 6.08 42.91
CA VAL A 707 27.54 6.45 42.37
C VAL A 707 26.46 6.00 43.34
N GLU A 708 25.54 6.91 43.57
CA GLU A 708 24.32 6.63 44.31
C GLU A 708 23.32 6.01 43.32
N SER A 709 22.68 4.92 43.74
CA SER A 709 21.72 4.21 42.91
C SER A 709 20.45 3.90 43.68
N TYR A 710 19.32 4.14 43.04
CA TYR A 710 18.00 3.72 43.50
C TYR A 710 17.57 2.48 42.71
N GLN A 711 17.40 1.38 43.41
CA GLN A 711 17.10 0.08 42.84
C GLN A 711 15.72 -0.38 43.28
N ARG A 712 14.96 -1.03 42.40
CA ARG A 712 13.70 -1.65 42.76
C ARG A 712 13.53 -2.99 42.07
N LEU A 713 13.05 -3.98 42.82
CA LEU A 713 12.76 -5.30 42.30
C LEU A 713 11.43 -5.25 41.52
N MET A 714 11.50 -5.60 40.24
CA MET A 714 10.36 -5.47 39.32
C MET A 714 9.63 -6.79 39.12
N SER A 715 10.38 -7.87 38.93
CA SER A 715 9.83 -9.18 38.62
C SER A 715 10.79 -10.29 39.02
N TYR A 716 10.27 -11.49 39.19
CA TYR A 716 11.04 -12.69 39.50
C TYR A 716 10.72 -13.79 38.49
N ASN A 717 11.77 -14.36 37.90
CA ASN A 717 11.67 -15.53 37.06
C ASN A 717 11.93 -16.79 37.92
N PRO A 718 10.90 -17.60 38.23
CA PRO A 718 11.05 -18.78 39.08
C PRO A 718 11.83 -19.92 38.43
N TYR A 719 11.98 -19.93 37.11
CA TYR A 719 12.66 -20.99 36.37
C TYR A 719 14.16 -20.79 36.32
N THR A 720 14.59 -19.56 36.03
CA THR A 720 16.01 -19.20 35.98
C THR A 720 16.54 -18.66 37.30
N ASN A 721 15.65 -18.50 38.31
CA ASN A 721 15.94 -17.84 39.57
C ASN A 721 16.57 -16.45 39.37
N ALA A 722 16.09 -15.74 38.36
CA ALA A 722 16.54 -14.41 37.98
C ALA A 722 15.61 -13.34 38.55
N TYR A 723 16.18 -12.20 38.92
CA TYR A 723 15.45 -11.06 39.45
C TYR A 723 15.65 -9.86 38.53
N ALA A 724 14.56 -9.31 38.03
CA ALA A 724 14.58 -8.07 37.27
C ALA A 724 14.62 -6.90 38.23
N ILE A 725 15.57 -6.01 38.00
CA ILE A 725 15.83 -4.84 38.85
C ILE A 725 15.82 -3.64 37.93
N VAL A 726 15.06 -2.61 38.28
CA VAL A 726 15.28 -1.28 37.71
C VAL A 726 16.32 -0.58 38.56
N ASP A 727 17.29 0.05 37.91
CA ASP A 727 18.39 0.77 38.54
C ASP A 727 18.43 2.18 37.98
N VAL A 728 18.33 3.17 38.87
CA VAL A 728 18.48 4.57 38.52
C VAL A 728 19.71 5.15 39.19
N LEU A 729 20.57 5.75 38.39
CA LEU A 729 21.79 6.39 38.88
C LEU A 729 21.57 7.87 39.16
N THR A 730 21.96 8.29 40.36
CA THR A 730 22.03 9.69 40.78
C THR A 730 23.50 10.00 41.06
N SER A 731 24.11 10.95 40.34
CA SER A 731 25.57 11.09 40.30
C SER A 731 26.19 11.64 41.60
N TYR A 732 27.35 11.08 42.00
CA TYR A 732 28.34 11.66 42.93
C TYR A 732 29.76 11.58 42.30
N ASN A 733 30.67 12.51 42.62
CA ASN A 733 32.07 12.48 42.15
C ASN A 733 33.04 12.30 43.34
N ALA A 734 33.85 11.26 43.26
CA ALA A 734 34.54 10.58 44.35
C ALA A 734 35.98 11.06 44.66
N ASN A 735 36.39 12.25 44.23
CA ASN A 735 37.78 12.65 44.39
C ASN A 735 38.20 13.12 45.81
N GLN A 736 37.46 12.79 46.88
CA GLN A 736 37.85 13.22 48.24
C GLN A 736 37.81 12.17 49.36
N VAL A 737 37.34 10.94 49.13
CA VAL A 737 37.23 9.96 50.22
C VAL A 737 38.22 8.82 50.00
N TYR A 738 39.47 9.05 50.43
CA TYR A 738 40.36 8.12 51.15
C TYR A 738 41.85 8.48 50.94
N GLN A 739 42.35 9.45 51.72
CA GLN A 739 43.73 9.43 52.19
C GLN A 739 43.81 9.48 53.73
N GLN A 740 43.74 8.27 54.30
CA GLN A 740 44.55 7.73 55.40
C GLN A 740 44.47 8.26 56.86
N LYS A 741 43.96 7.33 57.71
CA LYS A 741 44.52 6.76 58.96
C LYS A 741 44.73 7.62 60.24
N HIS A 742 43.99 7.16 61.26
CA HIS A 742 44.36 6.87 62.67
C HIS A 742 44.97 7.94 63.59
N ASP A 743 44.17 8.21 64.63
CA ASP A 743 44.50 8.32 66.06
C ASP A 743 45.39 9.48 66.56
N LEU A 744 44.83 10.32 67.46
CA LEU A 744 45.40 10.78 68.74
C LEU A 744 44.70 12.06 69.27
N GLY A 745 43.96 11.92 70.38
CA GLY A 745 44.12 12.79 71.56
C GLY A 745 43.55 14.23 71.60
N LYS A 746 42.52 14.39 72.45
CA LYS A 746 42.29 15.47 73.45
C LYS A 746 42.16 16.97 73.04
N THR A 747 40.91 17.43 73.20
CA THR A 747 40.41 18.71 73.78
C THR A 747 40.72 20.08 73.15
N ALA A 748 39.60 20.77 72.85
CA ALA A 748 39.33 22.21 72.86
C ALA A 748 39.47 23.02 71.54
N ALA A 749 38.48 23.93 71.38
CA ALA A 749 38.29 24.97 70.37
C ALA A 749 37.68 24.53 69.03
N PHE A 750 36.38 24.84 68.86
CA PHE A 750 35.68 24.86 67.58
C PHE A 750 36.44 25.76 66.61
N ASN A 751 37.00 25.16 65.57
CA ASN A 751 37.58 25.87 64.44
C ASN A 751 36.76 25.46 63.21
N LEU A 752 36.07 26.43 62.60
CA LEU A 752 35.45 26.31 61.29
C LEU A 752 36.56 26.01 60.27
N ASN A 753 36.87 24.72 60.07
CA ASN A 753 37.83 24.30 59.05
C ASN A 753 37.43 22.94 58.48
N THR A 754 36.34 22.94 57.74
CA THR A 754 36.17 22.34 56.41
C THR A 754 34.75 22.69 56.00
N ASP A 755 34.64 23.67 55.12
CA ASP A 755 33.42 24.37 54.75
C ASP A 755 32.64 23.49 53.75
N GLN A 756 32.06 22.38 54.23
CA GLN A 756 31.54 21.27 53.40
C GLN A 756 30.43 21.70 52.45
N TYR A 757 29.69 22.76 52.80
CA TYR A 757 28.60 23.30 52.01
C TYR A 757 28.99 24.55 51.21
N ARG A 758 30.24 25.04 51.37
CA ARG A 758 30.71 26.32 50.82
C ARG A 758 30.58 26.40 49.31
N ASP A 759 31.05 25.34 48.66
CA ASP A 759 31.16 25.23 47.21
C ASP A 759 29.99 24.42 46.63
N LEU A 760 28.96 24.12 47.42
CA LEU A 760 27.74 23.52 46.87
C LEU A 760 27.15 24.49 45.84
N PRO A 761 26.85 24.01 44.63
CA PRO A 761 26.24 24.84 43.59
C PRO A 761 24.79 25.20 43.93
N ILE A 762 24.23 24.59 44.99
CA ILE A 762 22.88 24.84 45.47
C ILE A 762 22.95 25.89 46.60
N PRO A 763 22.22 27.00 46.48
CA PRO A 763 22.03 27.98 47.54
C PRO A 763 21.61 27.33 48.86
N PHE A 764 22.46 27.47 49.87
CA PHE A 764 22.26 26.88 51.19
C PHE A 764 22.54 27.90 52.30
N VAL A 765 21.61 28.00 53.24
CA VAL A 765 21.72 28.86 54.42
C VAL A 765 21.21 28.14 55.66
N THR A 766 21.82 28.40 56.81
CA THR A 766 21.25 28.06 58.12
C THR A 766 20.96 29.33 58.87
N VAL A 767 19.75 29.48 59.42
CA VAL A 767 19.34 30.65 60.20
C VAL A 767 18.71 30.23 61.53
N SER A 768 18.85 31.10 62.54
CA SER A 768 18.20 30.92 63.84
C SER A 768 17.07 31.94 63.99
N PRO A 769 15.84 31.52 64.34
CA PRO A 769 14.71 32.42 64.52
C PRO A 769 14.88 33.28 65.78
N ILE A 770 14.51 34.56 65.66
CA ILE A 770 14.41 35.50 66.76
C ILE A 770 12.96 35.58 67.20
N TYR A 771 12.74 35.37 68.48
CA TYR A 771 11.41 35.34 69.08
C TYR A 771 11.11 36.62 69.84
N ASP A 772 9.93 37.19 69.59
CA ASP A 772 9.25 38.05 70.57
C ASP A 772 8.10 37.24 71.19
N HIS A 773 8.24 36.95 72.48
CA HIS A 773 7.42 35.97 73.21
C HIS A 773 7.38 34.57 72.55
N LYS A 774 6.33 34.28 71.75
CA LYS A 774 6.11 32.99 71.07
C LYS A 774 6.05 33.11 69.55
N ARG A 775 6.26 34.30 68.99
CA ARG A 775 6.20 34.57 67.55
C ARG A 775 7.61 34.81 67.03
N VAL A 776 7.93 34.19 65.89
CA VAL A 776 9.14 34.53 65.14
C VAL A 776 8.92 35.93 64.56
N VAL A 777 9.80 36.85 64.90
CA VAL A 777 9.75 38.25 64.41
C VAL A 777 10.86 38.54 63.42
N ASP A 778 11.92 37.73 63.42
CA ASP A 778 13.03 37.80 62.47
C ASP A 778 13.84 36.48 62.50
N MET A 779 14.91 36.42 61.72
CA MET A 779 15.89 35.33 61.71
C MET A 779 17.30 35.90 61.58
N GLN A 780 18.28 35.24 62.19
CA GLN A 780 19.69 35.60 62.11
C GLN A 780 20.45 34.56 61.28
N TYR A 781 21.32 35.01 60.37
CA TYR A 781 22.19 34.12 59.60
C TYR A 781 23.23 33.45 60.50
N VAL A 782 23.19 32.12 60.56
CA VAL A 782 24.13 31.27 61.31
C VAL A 782 25.19 30.70 60.38
N TYR A 783 24.81 30.34 59.15
CA TYR A 783 25.70 29.87 58.10
C TYR A 783 25.15 30.26 56.74
N VAL A 784 26.02 30.62 55.80
CA VAL A 784 25.68 30.94 54.41
C VAL A 784 26.76 30.36 53.51
N ASN A 785 26.39 29.69 52.42
CA ASN A 785 27.33 29.25 51.40
C ASN A 785 27.45 30.25 50.23
N GLN A 786 28.41 30.00 49.33
CA GLN A 786 28.72 30.93 48.23
C GLN A 786 27.52 31.12 47.30
N ALA A 787 26.85 30.04 46.90
CA ALA A 787 25.70 30.09 46.00
C ALA A 787 24.52 30.90 46.59
N TYR A 788 24.27 30.83 47.89
CA TYR A 788 23.24 31.65 48.54
C TYR A 788 23.63 33.12 48.57
N SER A 789 24.89 33.43 48.90
CA SER A 789 25.41 34.80 48.85
C SER A 789 25.27 35.45 47.47
N GLU A 790 25.51 34.69 46.41
CA GLU A 790 25.40 35.16 45.02
C GLU A 790 23.95 35.50 44.64
N ILE A 791 22.99 34.65 45.03
CA ILE A 791 21.57 34.91 44.76
C ILE A 791 21.04 36.11 45.56
N ILE A 792 21.46 36.26 46.81
CA ILE A 792 21.03 37.39 47.65
C ILE A 792 21.78 38.68 47.26
N GLY A 793 22.93 38.58 46.60
CA GLY A 793 23.73 39.72 46.12
C GLY A 793 24.58 40.40 47.20
N PHE A 794 24.81 39.73 48.33
CA PHE A 794 25.60 40.25 49.46
C PHE A 794 26.68 39.26 49.88
N GLY A 795 27.83 39.79 50.32
CA GLY A 795 28.96 38.99 50.75
C GLY A 795 28.64 38.16 51.99
N ARG A 796 29.19 36.95 52.08
CA ARG A 796 29.00 36.04 53.23
C ARG A 796 29.34 36.70 54.58
N GLU A 797 30.42 37.47 54.64
CA GLU A 797 30.82 38.19 55.85
C GLU A 797 29.83 39.29 56.25
N GLU A 798 29.07 39.83 55.28
CA GLU A 798 28.02 40.82 55.53
C GLU A 798 26.74 40.14 56.02
N LEU A 799 26.45 38.93 55.54
CA LEU A 799 25.25 38.19 55.93
C LEU A 799 25.39 37.54 57.31
N LEU A 800 26.51 36.88 57.60
CA LEU A 800 26.70 36.10 58.83
C LEU A 800 26.54 36.96 60.10
N GLY A 801 25.71 36.49 61.03
CA GLY A 801 25.43 37.16 62.30
C GLY A 801 24.47 38.35 62.20
N ASN A 802 24.04 38.77 61.01
CA ASN A 802 23.04 39.81 60.82
C ASN A 802 21.64 39.24 60.60
N LEU A 803 20.62 40.10 60.69
CA LEU A 803 19.21 39.74 60.54
C LEU A 803 18.80 39.61 59.07
N ILE A 804 17.95 38.64 58.73
CA ILE A 804 17.42 38.44 57.37
C ILE A 804 16.67 39.70 56.91
N SER A 805 15.95 40.39 57.80
CA SER A 805 15.21 41.62 57.51
C SER A 805 16.05 42.78 56.94
N LEU A 806 17.37 42.75 57.12
CA LEU A 806 18.28 43.76 56.56
C LEU A 806 18.57 43.55 55.07
N PHE A 807 18.31 42.35 54.54
CA PHE A 807 18.71 41.94 53.19
C PHE A 807 17.53 41.50 52.31
N HIS A 808 16.38 41.19 52.91
CA HIS A 808 15.16 40.80 52.19
C HIS A 808 14.05 41.84 52.36
N GLN A 809 13.19 41.96 51.34
CA GLN A 809 11.98 42.79 51.43
C GLN A 809 10.95 42.15 52.39
N ASN A 810 10.04 42.96 52.93
CA ASN A 810 9.07 42.51 53.95
C ASN A 810 8.22 41.30 53.50
N ASP A 811 7.88 41.18 52.21
CA ASP A 811 7.07 40.08 51.70
C ASP A 811 7.84 38.74 51.67
N GLU A 812 9.12 38.76 51.29
CA GLU A 812 9.99 37.57 51.34
C GLU A 812 10.30 37.16 52.79
N LEU A 813 10.52 38.13 53.69
CA LEU A 813 10.70 37.86 55.11
C LEU A 813 9.45 37.21 55.72
N ALA A 814 8.26 37.74 55.39
CA ALA A 814 6.99 37.19 55.84
C ALA A 814 6.75 35.77 55.34
N PHE A 815 7.12 35.49 54.07
CA PHE A 815 7.12 34.15 53.51
C PHE A 815 8.01 33.21 54.32
N TRP A 816 9.31 33.51 54.46
CA TRP A 816 10.24 32.62 55.16
C TRP A 816 9.91 32.39 56.64
N MET A 817 9.38 33.40 57.33
CA MET A 817 8.91 33.23 58.71
C MET A 817 7.73 32.24 58.81
N LYS A 818 6.81 32.28 57.85
CA LYS A 818 5.67 31.36 57.79
C LYS A 818 6.15 29.93 57.51
N GLU A 819 7.06 29.77 56.55
CA GLU A 819 7.58 28.45 56.16
C GLU A 819 8.45 27.83 57.27
N LEU A 820 9.23 28.64 58.00
CA LEU A 820 9.97 28.19 59.19
C LEU A 820 9.02 27.75 60.32
N LEU A 821 7.91 28.47 60.54
CA LEU A 821 6.91 28.07 61.52
C LEU A 821 6.25 26.73 61.17
N ALA A 822 6.08 26.43 59.88
CA ALA A 822 5.58 25.13 59.42
C ALA A 822 6.57 23.99 59.74
N ALA A 823 7.88 24.25 59.70
CA ALA A 823 8.94 23.28 60.03
C ALA A 823 9.17 23.06 61.55
N LYS A 824 8.55 23.86 62.43
CA LYS A 824 8.83 23.92 63.88
C LYS A 824 8.51 22.65 64.67
N ASN A 825 7.76 21.71 64.10
CA ASN A 825 7.38 20.44 64.75
C ASN A 825 8.37 19.29 64.54
N GLY A 826 9.60 19.58 64.08
CA GLY A 826 10.63 18.56 63.83
C GLY A 826 10.49 17.85 62.48
N GLN A 827 9.68 18.38 61.57
CA GLN A 827 9.49 17.87 60.21
C GLN A 827 10.05 18.87 59.20
N SER A 828 10.63 18.37 58.11
CA SER A 828 11.04 19.18 56.97
C SER A 828 9.83 19.68 56.20
N HIS A 829 9.94 20.88 55.65
CA HIS A 829 8.90 21.50 54.82
C HIS A 829 9.51 21.97 53.50
N SER A 830 8.85 21.68 52.39
CA SER A 830 9.31 22.08 51.06
C SER A 830 8.18 22.71 50.26
N GLY A 831 8.55 23.49 49.25
CA GLY A 831 7.60 24.17 48.38
C GLY A 831 8.29 24.81 47.18
N ILE A 832 7.49 25.48 46.34
CA ILE A 832 7.97 26.21 45.19
C ILE A 832 7.57 27.68 45.34
N MET A 833 8.50 28.56 45.03
CA MET A 833 8.33 30.01 45.10
C MET A 833 8.94 30.64 43.86
N GLN A 834 8.23 31.62 43.28
CA GLN A 834 8.86 32.56 42.36
C GLN A 834 9.44 33.71 43.18
N ARG A 835 10.74 33.96 43.04
CA ARG A 835 11.39 35.10 43.69
C ARG A 835 11.15 36.38 42.89
N ASN A 836 11.43 37.52 43.52
CA ASN A 836 11.28 38.84 42.90
C ASN A 836 12.24 39.09 41.72
N ASP A 837 13.28 38.27 41.57
CA ASP A 837 14.18 38.24 40.41
C ASP A 837 13.57 37.55 39.17
N GLY A 838 12.36 36.98 39.30
CA GLY A 838 11.61 36.34 38.22
C GLY A 838 11.88 34.85 38.07
N HIS A 839 12.89 34.31 38.77
CA HIS A 839 13.28 32.91 38.72
C HIS A 839 12.43 32.06 39.68
N TRP A 840 12.17 30.82 39.28
CA TRP A 840 11.46 29.85 40.09
C TRP A 840 12.44 29.02 40.90
N TYR A 841 12.17 28.91 42.20
CA TYR A 841 12.95 28.11 43.11
C TYR A 841 12.08 27.09 43.81
N GLU A 842 12.51 25.83 43.79
CA GLU A 842 12.08 24.84 44.76
C GLU A 842 12.93 25.01 46.02
N TYR A 843 12.31 25.02 47.19
CA TYR A 843 13.00 25.17 48.47
C TYR A 843 12.67 24.05 49.43
N VAL A 844 13.62 23.74 50.31
CA VAL A 844 13.45 22.81 51.43
C VAL A 844 13.95 23.49 52.69
N ILE A 845 13.16 23.41 53.76
CA ILE A 845 13.48 23.90 55.10
C ILE A 845 13.47 22.70 56.05
N ALA A 846 14.54 22.54 56.83
CA ALA A 846 14.64 21.48 57.81
C ALA A 846 15.32 21.96 59.10
N PRO A 847 15.04 21.34 60.26
CA PRO A 847 15.83 21.56 61.47
C PRO A 847 17.32 21.28 61.22
N ALA A 848 18.19 22.20 61.62
CA ALA A 848 19.63 22.04 61.46
C ALA A 848 20.23 21.21 62.61
N SER A 849 21.46 20.73 62.41
CA SER A 849 22.24 20.11 63.50
C SER A 849 22.60 21.10 64.62
N VAL A 850 22.45 22.40 64.37
CA VAL A 850 22.58 23.46 65.36
C VAL A 850 21.26 23.59 66.12
N PRO A 851 21.25 23.49 67.46
CA PRO A 851 20.03 23.65 68.27
C PRO A 851 19.34 24.98 67.99
N ASP A 852 18.01 24.95 67.86
CA ASP A 852 17.18 26.13 67.56
C ASP A 852 17.57 26.87 66.27
N ALA A 853 18.03 26.15 65.24
CA ALA A 853 18.29 26.69 63.91
C ALA A 853 17.69 25.79 62.81
N TYR A 854 17.49 26.38 61.63
CA TYR A 854 16.87 25.74 60.47
C TYR A 854 17.72 25.98 59.24
N SER A 855 17.93 24.94 58.45
CA SER A 855 18.63 24.97 57.17
C SER A 855 17.65 25.10 56.02
N PHE A 856 17.99 25.93 55.05
CA PHE A 856 17.25 26.19 53.83
C PHE A 856 18.16 25.83 52.65
N ALA A 857 17.62 25.05 51.73
CA ALA A 857 18.23 24.81 50.42
C ALA A 857 17.27 25.30 49.34
N MET A 858 17.78 25.91 48.27
CA MET A 858 16.98 26.36 47.14
C MET A 858 17.58 25.89 45.82
N ILE A 859 16.78 25.33 44.93
CA ILE A 859 17.19 24.89 43.60
C ILE A 859 16.46 25.75 42.58
N ASN A 860 17.20 26.37 41.65
CA ASN A 860 16.57 27.04 40.51
C ASN A 860 15.94 25.95 39.61
N ILE A 861 14.64 26.06 39.36
CA ILE A 861 13.85 25.11 38.57
C ILE A 861 13.35 25.72 37.27
N ASP A 862 13.98 26.79 36.76
CA ASP A 862 13.56 27.45 35.52
C ASP A 862 13.66 26.50 34.33
N ASP A 863 14.74 25.72 34.20
CA ASP A 863 14.89 24.70 33.16
C ASP A 863 13.78 23.64 33.23
N GLN A 864 13.33 23.30 34.45
CA GLN A 864 12.23 22.37 34.66
C GLN A 864 10.89 23.01 34.29
N LYS A 865 10.66 24.28 34.64
CA LYS A 865 9.48 25.05 34.25
C LYS A 865 9.41 25.23 32.73
N GLN A 866 10.55 25.42 32.08
CA GLN A 866 10.68 25.45 30.63
C GLN A 866 10.37 24.08 30.01
N LYS A 867 10.90 22.99 30.56
CA LYS A 867 10.56 21.62 30.13
C LYS A 867 9.09 21.27 30.33
N GLU A 868 8.46 21.69 31.43
CA GLU A 868 7.01 21.53 31.65
C GLU A 868 6.20 22.25 30.56
N GLN A 869 6.60 23.46 30.19
CA GLN A 869 6.00 24.21 29.08
C GLN A 869 6.23 23.52 27.73
N GLU A 870 7.42 22.98 27.46
CA GLU A 870 7.71 22.22 26.23
C GLU A 870 6.89 20.92 26.13
N ILE A 871 6.69 20.22 27.26
CA ILE A 871 5.86 19.01 27.31
C ILE A 871 4.40 19.37 27.04
N GLN A 872 3.89 20.41 27.70
CA GLN A 872 2.53 20.89 27.50
C GLN A 872 2.33 21.34 26.05
N GLN A 873 3.30 22.06 25.48
CA GLN A 873 3.32 22.48 24.08
C GLN A 873 3.24 21.26 23.14
N LYS A 874 4.07 20.23 23.36
CA LYS A 874 4.05 18.99 22.58
C LYS A 874 2.72 18.25 22.70
N GLN A 875 2.16 18.12 23.90
CA GLN A 875 0.87 17.47 24.13
C GLN A 875 -0.28 18.21 23.44
N ASN A 876 -0.29 19.54 23.53
CA ASN A 876 -1.26 20.38 22.84
C ASN A 876 -1.14 20.20 21.32
N THR A 877 0.07 20.26 20.78
CA THR A 877 0.34 20.03 19.35
C THR A 877 -0.16 18.67 18.88
N THR A 878 0.20 17.58 19.57
CA THR A 878 -0.23 16.22 19.23
C THR A 878 -1.76 16.09 19.27
N SER A 879 -2.42 16.66 20.28
CA SER A 879 -3.88 16.67 20.38
C SER A 879 -4.55 17.34 19.17
N GLU A 880 -4.04 18.49 18.73
CA GLU A 880 -4.62 19.19 17.57
C GLU A 880 -4.35 18.46 16.24
N ILE A 881 -3.15 17.87 16.07
CA ILE A 881 -2.83 17.01 14.92
C ILE A 881 -3.83 15.84 14.83
N LEU A 882 -4.06 15.15 15.94
CA LEU A 882 -4.98 14.02 16.00
C LEU A 882 -6.39 14.47 15.61
N ARG A 883 -6.92 15.53 16.24
CA ARG A 883 -8.26 16.08 15.95
C ARG A 883 -8.47 16.42 14.49
N ILE A 884 -7.51 17.12 13.87
CA ILE A 884 -7.59 17.47 12.45
C ILE A 884 -7.56 16.22 11.57
N SER A 885 -6.71 15.24 11.91
CA SER A 885 -6.68 13.94 11.25
C SER A 885 -8.03 13.22 11.34
N GLU A 886 -8.70 13.22 12.51
CA GLU A 886 -10.03 12.62 12.66
C GLU A 886 -11.04 13.28 11.73
N ILE A 887 -11.10 14.61 11.73
CA ILE A 887 -12.03 15.40 10.89
C ILE A 887 -11.84 15.05 9.40
N LEU A 888 -10.60 14.85 8.98
CA LEU A 888 -10.26 14.46 7.62
C LEU A 888 -10.61 13.00 7.32
N ASN A 889 -10.58 12.11 8.32
CA ASN A 889 -10.73 10.67 8.19
C ASN A 889 -12.12 10.09 8.49
N VAL A 890 -13.07 10.87 9.04
CA VAL A 890 -14.43 10.36 9.33
C VAL A 890 -15.10 9.81 8.06
N GLU A 891 -15.44 8.51 8.08
CA GLU A 891 -16.15 7.82 7.00
C GLU A 891 -17.54 8.43 6.74
N GLY A 892 -17.88 8.61 5.46
CA GLY A 892 -19.21 9.04 5.02
C GLY A 892 -19.45 10.55 4.89
N ASN A 893 -18.49 11.42 5.23
CA ASN A 893 -18.62 12.86 4.93
C ASN A 893 -18.19 13.18 3.49
N ASP A 894 -18.88 14.14 2.87
CA ASP A 894 -18.48 14.73 1.58
C ASP A 894 -17.03 15.25 1.68
N PHE A 895 -16.13 14.81 0.79
CA PHE A 895 -14.74 15.25 0.71
C PHE A 895 -14.57 16.77 0.87
N LYS A 896 -15.45 17.54 0.24
CA LYS A 896 -15.38 19.00 0.34
C LYS A 896 -15.66 19.49 1.77
N GLN A 897 -16.57 18.82 2.47
CA GLN A 897 -16.95 19.14 3.83
C GLN A 897 -15.85 18.77 4.83
N SER A 898 -15.18 17.62 4.66
CA SER A 898 -14.06 17.23 5.53
C SER A 898 -12.88 18.18 5.40
N ILE A 899 -12.50 18.56 4.17
CA ILE A 899 -11.46 19.57 3.92
C ILE A 899 -11.85 20.91 4.55
N GLN A 900 -13.09 21.39 4.35
CA GLN A 900 -13.54 22.65 4.95
C GLN A 900 -13.54 22.63 6.48
N LYS A 901 -14.00 21.53 7.10
CA LYS A 901 -13.99 21.38 8.56
C LYS A 901 -12.56 21.32 9.10
N GLY A 902 -11.65 20.63 8.41
CA GLY A 902 -10.24 20.58 8.79
C GLY A 902 -9.59 21.96 8.74
N LEU A 903 -9.82 22.72 7.65
CA LEU A 903 -9.25 24.07 7.51
C LEU A 903 -9.84 25.04 8.55
N ALA A 904 -11.13 24.91 8.85
CA ALA A 904 -11.79 25.68 9.89
C ALA A 904 -11.20 25.39 11.27
N LYS A 905 -11.06 24.11 11.62
CA LYS A 905 -10.47 23.67 12.87
C LYS A 905 -9.03 24.18 13.03
N LEU A 906 -8.19 23.98 12.01
CA LEU A 906 -6.82 24.50 11.99
C LEU A 906 -6.78 26.03 12.16
N GLY A 907 -7.68 26.76 11.50
CA GLY A 907 -7.78 28.21 11.61
C GLY A 907 -8.24 28.69 12.99
N GLU A 908 -9.18 27.98 13.62
CA GLU A 908 -9.65 28.26 14.98
C GLU A 908 -8.56 27.98 16.02
N ASP A 909 -7.85 26.85 15.88
CA ASP A 909 -6.80 26.43 16.82
C ASP A 909 -5.59 27.36 16.77
N LEU A 910 -5.20 27.78 15.57
CA LEU A 910 -4.12 28.75 15.37
C LEU A 910 -4.57 30.21 15.61
N GLN A 911 -5.86 30.43 15.87
CA GLN A 911 -6.47 31.76 15.94
C GLN A 911 -6.14 32.63 14.71
N ALA A 912 -6.07 32.01 13.54
CA ALA A 912 -5.70 32.63 12.28
C ALA A 912 -6.84 33.46 11.68
N ASP A 913 -6.49 34.43 10.83
CA ASP A 913 -7.47 35.17 10.04
C ASP A 913 -7.91 34.36 8.81
N ARG A 914 -7.00 33.60 8.20
CA ARG A 914 -7.29 32.78 7.01
C ARG A 914 -6.38 31.55 6.94
N VAL A 915 -6.96 30.43 6.50
CA VAL A 915 -6.22 29.22 6.13
C VAL A 915 -6.63 28.84 4.71
N SER A 916 -5.65 28.72 3.82
CA SER A 916 -5.87 28.36 2.42
C SER A 916 -5.04 27.14 2.05
N LEU A 917 -5.66 26.24 1.30
CA LEU A 917 -4.99 25.11 0.70
C LEU A 917 -4.79 25.40 -0.79
N MET A 918 -3.51 25.46 -1.18
CA MET A 918 -3.04 25.83 -2.50
C MET A 918 -2.63 24.57 -3.27
N GLU A 919 -3.10 24.41 -4.50
CA GLU A 919 -2.64 23.36 -5.43
C GLU A 919 -1.66 23.97 -6.44
N THR A 920 -0.54 23.30 -6.67
CA THR A 920 0.50 23.79 -7.59
C THR A 920 0.41 23.13 -8.97
N SER A 921 0.82 23.86 -10.00
CA SER A 921 0.97 23.39 -11.38
C SER A 921 2.16 24.10 -12.02
N GLY A 922 3.30 23.42 -12.06
CA GLY A 922 4.58 24.06 -12.40
C GLY A 922 4.93 25.12 -11.35
N ASN A 923 5.35 26.31 -11.78
CA ASN A 923 5.68 27.42 -10.89
C ASN A 923 4.48 28.34 -10.55
N SER A 924 3.26 27.80 -10.62
CA SER A 924 2.04 28.52 -10.29
C SER A 924 1.22 27.78 -9.24
N ALA A 925 0.44 28.50 -8.44
CA ALA A 925 -0.49 27.94 -7.47
C ALA A 925 -1.89 28.55 -7.59
N LYS A 926 -2.90 27.76 -7.23
CA LYS A 926 -4.31 28.17 -7.15
C LYS A 926 -4.89 27.82 -5.79
N ASN A 927 -5.71 28.70 -5.24
CA ASN A 927 -6.44 28.45 -4.01
C ASN A 927 -7.61 27.47 -4.26
N ALA A 928 -7.43 26.21 -3.88
CA ALA A 928 -8.41 25.15 -4.09
C ALA A 928 -9.50 25.18 -3.01
N TYR A 929 -9.11 25.38 -1.75
CA TYR A 929 -10.02 25.48 -0.60
C TYR A 929 -9.51 26.53 0.38
N SER A 930 -10.41 27.27 0.99
CA SER A 930 -10.09 28.27 1.99
C SER A 930 -11.10 28.27 3.12
N TRP A 931 -10.62 28.60 4.30
CA TRP A 931 -11.40 29.04 5.44
C TRP A 931 -10.90 30.42 5.84
N HIS A 932 -11.81 31.30 6.26
CA HIS A 932 -11.46 32.60 6.80
C HIS A 932 -12.35 32.93 8.00
N LYS A 933 -11.80 33.73 8.90
CA LYS A 933 -12.52 34.25 10.06
C LYS A 933 -13.76 35.03 9.63
N VAL A 934 -14.82 34.93 10.44
CA VAL A 934 -16.09 35.61 10.18
C VAL A 934 -15.87 37.13 10.13
N GLY A 935 -16.33 37.76 9.04
CA GLY A 935 -16.20 39.20 8.81
C GLY A 935 -15.08 39.61 7.85
N LEU A 936 -14.20 38.69 7.45
CA LEU A 936 -13.19 38.93 6.41
C LEU A 936 -13.74 38.63 5.01
N ALA A 937 -13.27 39.39 4.02
CA ALA A 937 -13.58 39.12 2.61
C ALA A 937 -12.87 37.85 2.11
N ASP A 938 -13.53 37.07 1.28
CA ASP A 938 -12.91 35.94 0.59
C ASP A 938 -11.96 36.46 -0.50
N VAL A 939 -10.77 35.88 -0.58
CA VAL A 939 -9.72 36.22 -1.56
C VAL A 939 -9.53 35.13 -2.60
N LYS A 940 -10.29 34.02 -2.50
CA LYS A 940 -10.14 32.84 -3.35
C LYS A 940 -10.09 33.18 -4.84
N ASP A 941 -10.97 34.05 -5.33
CA ASP A 941 -11.03 34.45 -6.74
C ASP A 941 -9.76 35.18 -7.20
N LYS A 942 -9.13 35.96 -6.31
CA LYS A 942 -7.88 36.68 -6.60
C LYS A 942 -6.65 35.77 -6.50
N GLN A 943 -6.78 34.60 -5.88
CA GLN A 943 -5.70 33.63 -5.65
C GLN A 943 -5.81 32.40 -6.58
N GLN A 944 -6.48 32.49 -7.72
CA GLN A 944 -6.56 31.38 -8.68
C GLN A 944 -5.33 31.25 -9.60
N HIS A 945 -4.50 32.29 -9.69
CA HIS A 945 -3.39 32.37 -10.64
C HIS A 945 -2.16 33.04 -10.01
N LEU A 946 -1.71 32.55 -8.86
CA LEU A 946 -0.47 33.03 -8.23
C LEU A 946 0.72 32.45 -9.00
N SER A 947 1.61 33.30 -9.52
CA SER A 947 2.89 32.91 -10.13
C SER A 947 3.99 33.08 -9.09
N PHE A 948 4.98 32.19 -9.09
CA PHE A 948 6.13 32.21 -8.16
C PHE A 948 7.45 32.47 -8.92
N ASP A 949 7.39 33.21 -10.03
CA ASP A 949 8.55 33.42 -10.93
C ASP A 949 9.52 34.52 -10.44
N SER A 950 9.15 35.27 -9.39
CA SER A 950 9.73 36.58 -9.09
C SER A 950 10.70 36.62 -7.89
N GLY A 951 10.93 35.51 -7.19
CA GLY A 951 11.89 35.46 -6.08
C GLY A 951 12.08 34.09 -5.41
N PHE A 952 10.99 33.44 -5.00
CA PHE A 952 11.00 32.16 -4.27
C PHE A 952 10.25 31.10 -5.09
N GLY A 953 10.98 30.12 -5.64
CA GLY A 953 10.41 29.11 -6.54
C GLY A 953 9.64 28.02 -5.80
N ILE A 954 8.62 27.42 -6.43
CA ILE A 954 7.90 26.29 -5.81
C ILE A 954 8.83 25.09 -5.52
N GLU A 955 9.92 24.97 -6.28
CA GLU A 955 10.96 23.96 -6.06
C GLU A 955 11.80 24.23 -4.79
N GLU A 956 11.82 25.46 -4.27
CA GLU A 956 12.51 25.78 -3.01
C GLU A 956 11.75 25.25 -1.79
N PHE A 957 10.42 25.04 -1.90
CA PHE A 957 9.66 24.25 -0.91
C PHE A 957 10.11 22.78 -0.82
N ALA A 958 10.96 22.27 -1.72
CA ALA A 958 11.53 20.94 -1.58
C ALA A 958 12.75 20.89 -0.62
N VAL A 959 13.23 22.05 -0.14
CA VAL A 959 14.43 22.16 0.70
C VAL A 959 14.08 22.27 2.19
N GLU A 960 13.04 23.03 2.54
CA GLU A 960 12.55 23.13 3.92
C GLU A 960 11.08 22.68 4.02
N ASP A 961 10.76 21.94 5.08
CA ASP A 961 9.45 21.30 5.29
C ASP A 961 8.34 22.30 5.69
N SER A 962 8.69 23.51 6.13
CA SER A 962 7.76 24.64 6.31
C SER A 962 8.46 26.00 6.42
N TYR A 963 7.76 27.08 6.10
CA TYR A 963 8.27 28.46 6.13
C TYR A 963 7.42 29.34 7.05
N LEU A 964 8.04 29.84 8.11
CA LEU A 964 7.45 30.81 9.02
C LEU A 964 8.04 32.21 8.79
N LEU A 965 7.21 33.13 8.29
CA LEU A 965 7.57 34.53 8.12
C LEU A 965 6.75 35.39 9.08
N THR A 966 7.41 36.10 9.99
CA THR A 966 6.77 36.96 11.00
C THR A 966 6.92 38.46 10.73
N ASP A 967 7.60 38.83 9.64
CA ASP A 967 7.83 40.22 9.25
C ASP A 967 7.11 40.56 7.92
N PRO A 968 6.25 41.61 7.88
CA PRO A 968 5.55 42.02 6.65
C PRO A 968 6.48 42.40 5.48
N GLY A 969 7.68 42.91 5.77
CA GLY A 969 8.68 43.24 4.75
C GLY A 969 9.21 41.98 4.07
N GLN A 970 9.60 40.98 4.86
CA GLN A 970 10.05 39.67 4.38
C GLN A 970 8.96 38.94 3.61
N ILE A 971 7.71 39.00 4.07
CA ILE A 971 6.57 38.38 3.36
C ILE A 971 6.38 39.02 1.98
N LYS A 972 6.52 40.35 1.88
CA LYS A 972 6.40 41.06 0.61
C LYS A 972 7.55 40.77 -0.35
N GLU A 973 8.74 40.54 0.17
CA GLU A 973 9.92 40.18 -0.62
C GLU A 973 9.85 38.73 -1.13
N ALA A 974 9.49 37.79 -0.25
CA ALA A 974 9.40 36.38 -0.59
C ALA A 974 8.15 36.03 -1.43
N PHE A 975 7.00 36.67 -1.14
CA PHE A 975 5.71 36.34 -1.74
C PHE A 975 4.89 37.59 -2.14
N PRO A 976 5.38 38.41 -3.09
CA PRO A 976 4.73 39.65 -3.49
C PRO A 976 3.32 39.45 -4.05
N GLU A 977 3.05 38.33 -4.72
CA GLU A 977 1.74 38.00 -5.29
C GLU A 977 0.68 37.74 -4.21
N ILE A 978 1.07 37.14 -3.08
CA ILE A 978 0.18 36.89 -1.93
C ILE A 978 -0.26 38.22 -1.33
N VAL A 979 0.67 39.14 -1.12
CA VAL A 979 0.39 40.50 -0.64
C VAL A 979 -0.49 41.27 -1.62
N ALA A 980 -0.23 41.16 -2.93
CA ALA A 980 -1.04 41.82 -3.97
C ALA A 980 -2.48 41.27 -4.06
N SER A 981 -2.69 40.00 -3.70
CA SER A 981 -4.02 39.38 -3.69
C SER A 981 -4.91 39.84 -2.52
N SER A 982 -4.31 40.41 -1.47
CA SER A 982 -5.00 40.86 -0.26
C SER A 982 -5.83 42.14 -0.50
N PRO A 983 -6.96 42.34 0.21
CA PRO A 983 -7.67 43.62 0.23
C PRO A 983 -6.78 44.78 0.70
N ALA A 984 -7.03 45.99 0.21
CA ALA A 984 -6.18 47.17 0.51
C ALA A 984 -6.19 47.57 2.00
N ASP A 985 -7.24 47.18 2.72
CA ASP A 985 -7.46 47.37 4.16
C ASP A 985 -7.01 46.17 5.01
N TYR A 986 -6.51 45.09 4.39
CA TYR A 986 -6.00 43.91 5.07
C TYR A 986 -4.47 43.98 5.23
N HIS A 987 -4.00 43.88 6.46
CA HIS A 987 -2.59 43.93 6.80
C HIS A 987 -2.08 42.53 7.17
N LEU A 988 -1.25 41.96 6.30
CA LEU A 988 -0.60 40.67 6.51
C LEU A 988 0.61 40.86 7.44
N LYS A 989 0.55 40.26 8.62
CA LYS A 989 1.53 40.37 9.72
C LYS A 989 2.49 39.20 9.75
N ASN A 990 1.95 37.98 9.67
CA ASN A 990 2.71 36.75 9.65
C ASN A 990 2.05 35.74 8.70
N VAL A 991 2.87 34.84 8.16
CA VAL A 991 2.47 33.76 7.27
C VAL A 991 3.23 32.49 7.64
N LEU A 992 2.50 31.37 7.68
CA LEU A 992 3.08 30.03 7.79
C LEU A 992 2.69 29.22 6.54
N LEU A 993 3.69 28.65 5.87
CA LEU A 993 3.53 27.85 4.65
C LEU A 993 4.08 26.46 4.88
N ALA A 994 3.38 25.43 4.45
CA ALA A 994 3.86 24.06 4.53
C ALA A 994 3.47 23.26 3.28
N PRO A 995 4.43 22.75 2.49
CA PRO A 995 4.17 21.94 1.33
C PRO A 995 3.57 20.57 1.66
N PHE A 996 2.92 19.99 0.67
CA PHE A 996 2.59 18.56 0.65
C PHE A 996 2.97 17.96 -0.70
N TYR A 997 3.34 16.68 -0.68
CA TYR A 997 4.03 16.04 -1.79
C TYR A 997 3.24 14.87 -2.40
N GLU A 998 3.56 14.55 -3.65
CA GLU A 998 3.17 13.29 -4.29
C GLU A 998 4.40 12.75 -5.02
N ARG A 999 4.88 11.56 -4.62
CA ARG A 999 6.08 10.91 -5.18
C ARG A 999 7.30 11.84 -5.22
N GLY A 1000 7.55 12.57 -4.13
CA GLY A 1000 8.68 13.49 -4.00
C GLY A 1000 8.55 14.82 -4.75
N THR A 1001 7.41 15.10 -5.41
CA THR A 1001 7.16 16.40 -6.07
C THR A 1001 6.15 17.21 -5.25
N VAL A 1002 6.42 18.51 -5.03
CA VAL A 1002 5.50 19.44 -4.37
C VAL A 1002 4.20 19.53 -5.18
N ARG A 1003 3.07 19.19 -4.58
CA ARG A 1003 1.74 19.24 -5.22
C ARG A 1003 0.87 20.39 -4.75
N GLY A 1004 1.27 21.02 -3.66
CA GLY A 1004 0.52 22.07 -3.04
C GLY A 1004 1.16 22.46 -1.74
N PHE A 1005 0.55 23.43 -1.07
CA PHE A 1005 0.94 23.84 0.27
C PHE A 1005 -0.27 24.39 1.02
N ILE A 1006 -0.22 24.31 2.35
CA ILE A 1006 -1.13 25.03 3.22
C ILE A 1006 -0.52 26.38 3.54
N MET A 1007 -1.36 27.41 3.52
CA MET A 1007 -1.01 28.78 3.88
C MET A 1007 -1.90 29.26 5.01
N VAL A 1008 -1.29 29.67 6.12
CA VAL A 1008 -1.94 30.26 7.28
C VAL A 1008 -1.55 31.73 7.37
N GLU A 1009 -2.53 32.63 7.41
CA GLU A 1009 -2.33 34.08 7.49
C GLU A 1009 -2.73 34.62 8.88
N ASN A 1010 -1.90 35.50 9.45
CA ASN A 1010 -2.17 36.25 10.69
C ASN A 1010 -2.61 35.34 11.87
N PHE A 1011 -1.79 34.36 12.20
CA PHE A 1011 -2.03 33.46 13.33
C PHE A 1011 -1.37 33.97 14.62
N ASN A 1012 -1.82 33.43 15.76
CA ASN A 1012 -1.36 33.86 17.07
C ASN A 1012 -0.08 33.11 17.48
N LEU A 1013 1.04 33.83 17.54
CA LEU A 1013 2.36 33.30 17.92
C LEU A 1013 2.49 33.00 19.43
N ASP A 1014 1.59 33.52 20.26
CA ASP A 1014 1.63 33.34 21.72
C ASP A 1014 0.98 32.01 22.17
N LEU A 1015 0.48 31.19 21.24
CA LEU A 1015 -0.09 29.89 21.56
C LEU A 1015 1.00 28.91 22.01
N SER A 1016 0.70 28.09 23.03
CA SER A 1016 1.57 26.99 23.46
C SER A 1016 1.40 25.80 22.50
N LEU A 1017 1.83 26.00 21.24
CA LEU A 1017 1.84 25.03 20.16
C LEU A 1017 3.19 25.08 19.43
N ASP A 1018 3.61 23.94 18.92
CA ASP A 1018 4.73 23.82 17.97
C ASP A 1018 4.15 23.95 16.56
N PHE A 1019 4.14 25.18 16.05
CA PHE A 1019 3.46 25.53 14.79
C PHE A 1019 4.05 24.80 13.59
N THR A 1020 5.37 24.64 13.56
CA THR A 1020 6.14 23.97 12.50
C THR A 1020 5.71 22.51 12.41
N ASN A 1021 5.83 21.77 13.51
CA ASN A 1021 5.47 20.35 13.54
C ASN A 1021 3.96 20.12 13.30
N LEU A 1022 3.10 21.00 13.84
CA LEU A 1022 1.66 20.95 13.60
C LEU A 1022 1.35 21.09 12.10
N ILE A 1023 1.90 22.11 11.44
CA ILE A 1023 1.53 22.42 10.07
C ILE A 1023 2.09 21.40 9.08
N GLU A 1024 3.29 20.88 9.32
CA GLU A 1024 3.94 19.87 8.46
C GLU A 1024 3.10 18.59 8.40
N LEU A 1025 2.78 18.02 9.57
CA LEU A 1025 1.97 16.80 9.68
C LEU A 1025 0.53 17.01 9.18
N VAL A 1026 -0.07 18.16 9.50
CA VAL A 1026 -1.40 18.48 9.01
C VAL A 1026 -1.42 18.64 7.49
N SER A 1027 -0.39 19.25 6.90
CA SER A 1027 -0.25 19.41 5.45
C SER A 1027 -0.18 18.07 4.73
N ASP A 1028 0.52 17.09 5.30
CA ASP A 1028 0.51 15.72 4.80
C ASP A 1028 -0.86 15.06 4.86
N PHE A 1029 -1.64 15.24 5.93
CA PHE A 1029 -3.00 14.70 5.99
C PHE A 1029 -3.93 15.30 4.93
N PHE A 1030 -3.86 16.62 4.73
CA PHE A 1030 -4.59 17.28 3.65
C PHE A 1030 -4.13 16.81 2.27
N GLY A 1031 -2.81 16.74 2.05
CA GLY A 1031 -2.21 16.26 0.81
C GLY A 1031 -2.60 14.83 0.47
N SER A 1032 -2.59 13.94 1.47
CA SER A 1032 -3.05 12.55 1.36
C SER A 1032 -4.53 12.47 0.97
N LYS A 1033 -5.41 13.27 1.62
CA LYS A 1033 -6.83 13.32 1.26
C LYS A 1033 -7.07 13.82 -0.16
N ILE A 1034 -6.36 14.85 -0.59
CA ILE A 1034 -6.49 15.41 -1.94
C ILE A 1034 -6.00 14.42 -2.99
N THR A 1035 -4.89 13.75 -2.72
CA THR A 1035 -4.32 12.71 -3.58
C THR A 1035 -5.29 11.54 -3.71
N GLY A 1036 -5.81 11.04 -2.58
CA GLY A 1036 -6.84 10.00 -2.54
C GLY A 1036 -8.08 10.40 -3.36
N ARG A 1037 -8.59 11.62 -3.17
CA ARG A 1037 -9.73 12.13 -3.95
C ARG A 1037 -9.43 12.27 -5.44
N ARG A 1038 -8.19 12.60 -5.81
CA ARG A 1038 -7.78 12.69 -7.21
C ARG A 1038 -7.73 11.32 -7.85
N LEU A 1039 -7.21 10.32 -7.15
CA LEU A 1039 -7.20 8.92 -7.57
C LEU A 1039 -8.63 8.37 -7.69
N GLU A 1040 -9.52 8.68 -6.74
CA GLU A 1040 -10.95 8.37 -6.83
C GLU A 1040 -11.61 9.06 -8.03
N LYS A 1041 -11.39 10.36 -8.24
CA LYS A 1041 -11.96 11.07 -9.41
C LYS A 1041 -11.42 10.53 -10.73
N GLN A 1042 -10.15 10.15 -10.79
CA GLN A 1042 -9.56 9.48 -11.94
C GLN A 1042 -10.16 8.08 -12.17
N ARG A 1043 -10.76 7.48 -11.13
CA ARG A 1043 -11.47 6.20 -11.18
C ARG A 1043 -12.98 6.34 -11.43
N ASP A 1044 -13.58 7.50 -11.12
CA ASP A 1044 -15.03 7.74 -11.13
C ASP A 1044 -15.52 8.67 -12.26
N THR A 1045 -14.60 9.34 -12.97
CA THR A 1045 -14.96 10.25 -14.06
C THR A 1045 -14.25 9.89 -15.35
N ASP A 1046 -15.00 9.94 -16.44
CA ASP A 1046 -14.47 9.69 -17.77
C ASP A 1046 -13.56 10.87 -18.17
N VAL A 1047 -12.26 10.60 -18.33
CA VAL A 1047 -11.21 11.60 -18.53
C VAL A 1047 -11.46 12.45 -19.79
N LEU A 1048 -12.14 11.89 -20.79
CA LEU A 1048 -12.41 12.56 -22.06
C LEU A 1048 -13.62 13.51 -21.99
N THR A 1049 -14.77 13.00 -21.55
CA THR A 1049 -16.03 13.77 -21.59
C THR A 1049 -16.29 14.56 -20.32
N GLY A 1050 -15.57 14.23 -19.23
CA GLY A 1050 -15.79 14.76 -17.91
C GLY A 1050 -17.12 14.32 -17.30
N LEU A 1051 -17.81 13.30 -17.82
CA LEU A 1051 -19.01 12.74 -17.18
C LEU A 1051 -18.64 11.71 -16.10
N ASN A 1052 -19.62 11.22 -15.33
CA ASN A 1052 -19.36 10.09 -14.43
C ASN A 1052 -19.06 8.84 -15.28
N ASP A 1053 -18.09 8.03 -14.85
CA ASP A 1053 -17.70 6.82 -15.58
C ASP A 1053 -18.61 5.62 -15.21
N ARG A 1054 -18.23 4.44 -15.68
CA ARG A 1054 -18.96 3.19 -15.44
C ARG A 1054 -18.98 2.75 -13.97
N HIS A 1055 -18.00 3.15 -13.15
CA HIS A 1055 -17.90 2.73 -11.75
C HIS A 1055 -18.99 3.37 -10.86
N PRO A 1056 -19.21 4.71 -10.82
CA PRO A 1056 -20.31 5.34 -10.10
C PRO A 1056 -21.68 4.91 -10.62
N TYR A 1057 -21.79 4.60 -11.92
CA TYR A 1057 -23.01 4.06 -12.49
C TYR A 1057 -23.41 2.74 -11.82
N PHE A 1058 -22.51 1.75 -11.79
CA PHE A 1058 -22.80 0.46 -11.13
C PHE A 1058 -22.96 0.58 -9.61
N ALA A 1059 -22.18 1.44 -8.96
CA ALA A 1059 -22.34 1.71 -7.54
C ALA A 1059 -23.76 2.23 -7.24
N LYS A 1060 -24.30 3.11 -8.09
CA LYS A 1060 -25.63 3.67 -7.95
C LYS A 1060 -26.75 2.66 -8.23
N LEU A 1061 -26.57 1.79 -9.22
CA LEU A 1061 -27.49 0.66 -9.46
C LEU A 1061 -27.59 -0.25 -8.22
N LYS A 1062 -26.43 -0.67 -7.67
CA LYS A 1062 -26.37 -1.51 -6.47
C LYS A 1062 -26.95 -0.80 -5.24
N HIS A 1063 -26.71 0.50 -5.10
CA HIS A 1063 -27.30 1.29 -4.01
C HIS A 1063 -28.83 1.24 -4.03
N TYR A 1064 -29.44 1.40 -5.20
CA TYR A 1064 -30.90 1.39 -5.35
C TYR A 1064 -31.53 0.00 -5.24
N GLN A 1065 -30.80 -1.05 -5.57
CA GLN A 1065 -31.24 -2.43 -5.29
C GLN A 1065 -31.25 -2.74 -3.79
N LYS A 1066 -30.32 -2.17 -3.02
CA LYS A 1066 -30.18 -2.44 -1.58
C LYS A 1066 -30.94 -1.46 -0.69
N SER A 1067 -31.49 -0.37 -1.23
CA SER A 1067 -32.19 0.64 -0.43
C SER A 1067 -33.49 0.07 0.16
N LYS A 1068 -33.74 0.31 1.46
CA LYS A 1068 -34.96 -0.19 2.13
C LYS A 1068 -36.26 0.35 1.52
N ASN A 1069 -36.21 1.57 1.00
CA ASN A 1069 -37.32 2.20 0.30
C ASN A 1069 -37.01 2.25 -1.19
N SER A 1070 -38.00 1.86 -1.99
CA SER A 1070 -37.94 2.01 -3.44
C SER A 1070 -38.10 3.48 -3.84
N LYS A 1071 -37.53 3.83 -5.00
CA LYS A 1071 -37.70 5.13 -5.65
C LYS A 1071 -38.15 4.97 -7.09
N GLU A 1072 -38.89 5.95 -7.57
CA GLU A 1072 -39.14 6.09 -9.00
C GLU A 1072 -37.94 6.75 -9.67
N ILE A 1073 -37.50 6.21 -10.80
CA ILE A 1073 -36.29 6.65 -11.51
C ILE A 1073 -36.56 6.70 -13.02
N GLY A 1074 -36.31 7.85 -13.63
CA GLY A 1074 -36.28 8.00 -15.08
C GLY A 1074 -34.95 7.51 -15.66
N ILE A 1075 -35.02 6.68 -16.69
CA ILE A 1075 -33.84 6.09 -17.35
C ILE A 1075 -33.82 6.51 -18.80
N ILE A 1076 -32.67 6.99 -19.28
CA ILE A 1076 -32.44 7.19 -20.72
C ILE A 1076 -31.13 6.51 -21.07
N TYR A 1077 -31.20 5.54 -21.97
CA TYR A 1077 -30.02 4.92 -22.57
C TYR A 1077 -29.79 5.54 -23.95
N MET A 1078 -28.55 5.92 -24.22
CA MET A 1078 -28.20 6.71 -25.39
C MET A 1078 -26.93 6.18 -26.03
N ASP A 1079 -26.88 6.26 -27.35
CA ASP A 1079 -25.75 5.80 -28.16
C ASP A 1079 -25.46 6.82 -29.25
N LEU A 1080 -24.20 7.26 -29.34
CA LEU A 1080 -23.78 8.28 -30.29
C LEU A 1080 -23.64 7.70 -31.70
N ASN A 1081 -24.55 8.09 -32.58
CA ASN A 1081 -24.54 7.62 -33.96
C ASN A 1081 -23.39 8.22 -34.74
N GLY A 1082 -22.77 7.40 -35.60
CA GLY A 1082 -21.75 7.86 -36.53
C GLY A 1082 -20.44 8.29 -35.86
N LEU A 1083 -20.23 7.99 -34.57
CA LEU A 1083 -18.93 8.22 -33.90
C LEU A 1083 -17.81 7.51 -34.68
N LYS A 1084 -18.03 6.24 -34.97
CA LYS A 1084 -17.20 5.43 -35.86
C LYS A 1084 -16.96 6.12 -37.21
N GLU A 1085 -17.99 6.63 -37.87
CA GLU A 1085 -17.83 7.34 -39.16
C GLU A 1085 -17.05 8.65 -39.03
N ALA A 1086 -17.17 9.36 -37.91
CA ALA A 1086 -16.42 10.57 -37.60
C ALA A 1086 -14.95 10.27 -37.32
N ASN A 1087 -14.64 9.23 -36.54
CA ASN A 1087 -13.27 8.76 -36.28
C ASN A 1087 -12.61 8.32 -37.59
N ASP A 1088 -13.34 7.53 -38.39
CA ASP A 1088 -12.89 6.98 -39.65
C ASP A 1088 -12.64 8.09 -40.71
N LYS A 1089 -13.38 9.21 -40.68
CA LYS A 1089 -13.31 10.26 -41.72
C LYS A 1089 -12.49 11.50 -41.33
N PHE A 1090 -12.47 11.86 -40.06
CA PHE A 1090 -11.88 13.11 -39.57
C PHE A 1090 -10.85 12.90 -38.45
N GLY A 1091 -10.55 11.64 -38.08
CA GLY A 1091 -9.56 11.27 -37.07
C GLY A 1091 -10.15 11.18 -35.66
N HIS A 1092 -9.39 10.56 -34.75
CA HIS A 1092 -9.82 10.34 -33.36
C HIS A 1092 -10.06 11.64 -32.59
N GLU A 1093 -9.32 12.72 -32.86
CA GLU A 1093 -9.63 14.02 -32.27
C GLU A 1093 -11.03 14.53 -32.66
N ALA A 1094 -11.50 14.26 -33.88
CA ALA A 1094 -12.85 14.62 -34.29
C ALA A 1094 -13.91 13.75 -33.61
N GLY A 1095 -13.59 12.48 -33.37
CA GLY A 1095 -14.36 11.55 -32.54
C GLY A 1095 -14.50 11.98 -31.09
N ASP A 1096 -13.36 12.30 -30.50
CA ASP A 1096 -13.23 12.85 -29.15
C ASP A 1096 -14.01 14.15 -29.03
N ASN A 1097 -13.90 15.04 -30.03
CA ASN A 1097 -14.72 16.25 -30.11
C ASN A 1097 -16.21 15.94 -30.27
N LEU A 1098 -16.59 14.87 -30.99
CA LEU A 1098 -18.00 14.44 -31.12
C LEU A 1098 -18.54 13.92 -29.78
N LEU A 1099 -17.76 13.13 -29.05
CA LEU A 1099 -18.08 12.65 -27.70
C LEU A 1099 -18.17 13.79 -26.70
N ILE A 1100 -17.23 14.75 -26.74
CA ILE A 1100 -17.26 15.98 -25.93
C ILE A 1100 -18.46 16.86 -26.30
N LYS A 1101 -18.81 16.95 -27.59
CA LYS A 1101 -19.99 17.70 -28.05
C LYS A 1101 -21.28 17.02 -27.61
N ALA A 1102 -21.36 15.70 -27.70
CA ALA A 1102 -22.48 14.90 -27.21
C ALA A 1102 -22.64 15.02 -25.69
N SER A 1103 -21.55 14.92 -24.93
CA SER A 1103 -21.60 15.09 -23.48
C SER A 1103 -22.07 16.49 -23.08
N LYS A 1104 -21.55 17.53 -23.74
CA LYS A 1104 -22.00 18.92 -23.55
C LYS A 1104 -23.46 19.11 -23.93
N PHE A 1105 -23.92 18.49 -25.01
CA PHE A 1105 -25.31 18.56 -25.45
C PHE A 1105 -26.27 17.87 -24.48
N ILE A 1106 -25.96 16.63 -24.04
CA ILE A 1106 -26.77 15.90 -23.06
C ILE A 1106 -26.87 16.68 -21.75
N THR A 1107 -25.77 17.29 -21.31
CA THR A 1107 -25.72 18.05 -20.05
C THR A 1107 -26.40 19.42 -20.09
N GLN A 1108 -26.89 19.87 -21.24
CA GLN A 1108 -27.78 21.05 -21.32
C GLN A 1108 -29.20 20.73 -20.83
N TYR A 1109 -29.63 19.48 -20.95
CA TYR A 1109 -30.99 19.04 -20.63
C TYR A 1109 -31.04 18.22 -19.35
N PHE A 1110 -30.01 17.43 -19.08
CA PHE A 1110 -29.92 16.61 -17.87
C PHE A 1110 -28.76 17.05 -17.00
N SER A 1111 -28.95 17.05 -15.68
CA SER A 1111 -27.87 17.44 -14.76
C SER A 1111 -26.68 16.50 -14.92
N ARG A 1112 -25.45 17.03 -15.06
CA ARG A 1112 -24.20 16.23 -15.12
C ARG A 1112 -24.10 15.17 -14.01
N LYS A 1113 -24.70 15.40 -12.84
CA LYS A 1113 -24.72 14.43 -11.71
C LYS A 1113 -25.57 13.18 -11.98
N MET A 1114 -26.40 13.19 -13.03
CA MET A 1114 -27.27 12.10 -13.46
C MET A 1114 -26.79 11.41 -14.73
N VAL A 1115 -25.81 11.99 -15.43
CA VAL A 1115 -25.30 11.48 -16.71
C VAL A 1115 -24.03 10.67 -16.47
N TYR A 1116 -24.01 9.48 -17.05
CA TYR A 1116 -22.91 8.52 -16.99
C TYR A 1116 -22.48 8.18 -18.41
N ARG A 1117 -21.17 8.05 -18.66
CA ARG A 1117 -20.64 7.40 -19.86
C ARG A 1117 -20.23 5.99 -19.45
N VAL A 1118 -21.03 5.02 -19.87
CA VAL A 1118 -20.91 3.62 -19.42
C VAL A 1118 -20.15 2.75 -20.42
N GLY A 1119 -20.00 3.22 -21.65
CA GLY A 1119 -19.31 2.57 -22.75
C GLY A 1119 -18.60 3.57 -23.67
N GLY A 1120 -18.11 3.10 -24.82
CA GLY A 1120 -17.35 3.93 -25.76
C GLY A 1120 -18.17 5.09 -26.33
N ASP A 1121 -19.33 4.79 -26.91
CA ASP A 1121 -20.31 5.72 -27.47
C ASP A 1121 -21.61 5.80 -26.64
N GLU A 1122 -21.66 5.10 -25.51
CA GLU A 1122 -22.86 4.90 -24.71
C GLU A 1122 -22.94 5.83 -23.50
N PHE A 1123 -24.08 6.49 -23.37
CA PHE A 1123 -24.41 7.37 -22.26
C PHE A 1123 -25.71 6.93 -21.59
N VAL A 1124 -25.77 7.06 -20.27
CA VAL A 1124 -26.96 6.74 -19.48
C VAL A 1124 -27.32 7.91 -18.59
N VAL A 1125 -28.61 8.26 -18.57
CA VAL A 1125 -29.19 9.18 -17.58
C VAL A 1125 -29.99 8.36 -16.58
N LEU A 1126 -29.68 8.54 -15.30
CA LEU A 1126 -30.51 8.06 -14.18
C LEU A 1126 -31.05 9.27 -13.41
N ASP A 1127 -32.28 9.65 -13.70
CA ASP A 1127 -32.97 10.76 -13.04
C ASP A 1127 -33.82 10.24 -11.87
N ASP A 1128 -33.24 10.36 -10.69
CA ASP A 1128 -33.82 9.97 -9.41
C ASP A 1128 -34.29 11.18 -8.58
N ARG A 1129 -34.37 12.37 -9.20
CA ARG A 1129 -34.66 13.63 -8.50
C ARG A 1129 -35.91 14.33 -9.00
N ASN A 1130 -36.23 14.16 -10.27
CA ASN A 1130 -37.39 14.80 -10.87
C ASN A 1130 -38.59 13.84 -10.89
N PRO A 1131 -39.82 14.35 -10.70
CA PRO A 1131 -41.02 13.56 -10.91
C PRO A 1131 -41.22 13.24 -12.40
N ARG A 1132 -42.01 12.20 -12.68
CA ARG A 1132 -42.22 11.64 -14.03
C ARG A 1132 -42.59 12.66 -15.09
N ASP A 1133 -43.45 13.61 -14.75
CA ASP A 1133 -43.92 14.65 -15.66
C ASP A 1133 -42.81 15.63 -16.07
N VAL A 1134 -41.89 15.95 -15.15
CA VAL A 1134 -40.72 16.78 -15.43
C VAL A 1134 -39.70 16.02 -16.25
N PHE A 1135 -39.39 14.77 -15.89
CA PHE A 1135 -38.50 13.91 -16.67
C PHE A 1135 -38.99 13.74 -18.11
N GLU A 1136 -40.28 13.43 -18.28
CA GLU A 1136 -40.87 13.23 -19.61
C GLU A 1136 -40.82 14.54 -20.42
N LYS A 1137 -41.10 15.69 -19.79
CA LYS A 1137 -41.00 16.99 -20.45
C LYS A 1137 -39.57 17.29 -20.90
N ASP A 1138 -38.57 17.03 -20.06
CA ASP A 1138 -37.16 17.27 -20.37
C ASP A 1138 -36.66 16.29 -21.44
N TYR A 1139 -37.11 15.03 -21.40
CA TYR A 1139 -36.88 14.04 -22.45
C TYR A 1139 -37.48 14.46 -23.80
N GLN A 1140 -38.73 14.94 -23.83
CA GLN A 1140 -39.35 15.44 -25.06
C GLN A 1140 -38.65 16.70 -25.59
N ALA A 1141 -38.20 17.59 -24.71
CA ALA A 1141 -37.40 18.75 -25.10
C ALA A 1141 -36.05 18.34 -25.71
N PHE A 1142 -35.39 17.34 -25.11
CA PHE A 1142 -34.15 16.75 -25.62
C PHE A 1142 -34.35 16.09 -26.99
N LEU A 1143 -35.40 15.28 -27.16
CA LEU A 1143 -35.76 14.68 -28.45
C LEU A 1143 -35.97 15.74 -29.55
N LYS A 1144 -36.66 16.83 -29.21
CA LYS A 1144 -36.89 17.94 -30.15
C LYS A 1144 -35.57 18.64 -30.52
N ALA A 1145 -34.72 18.91 -29.55
CA ALA A 1145 -33.43 19.56 -29.77
C ALA A 1145 -32.48 18.72 -30.64
N MET A 1146 -32.55 17.38 -30.54
CA MET A 1146 -31.77 16.49 -31.41
C MET A 1146 -32.14 16.58 -32.90
N THR A 1147 -33.27 17.20 -33.25
CA THR A 1147 -33.66 17.42 -34.65
C THR A 1147 -33.04 18.67 -35.27
N GLU A 1148 -32.30 19.47 -34.49
CA GLU A 1148 -31.63 20.67 -34.99
C GLU A 1148 -30.39 20.34 -35.83
N PRO A 1149 -30.06 21.12 -36.88
CA PRO A 1149 -29.01 20.78 -37.84
C PRO A 1149 -27.60 20.59 -37.24
N ASP A 1150 -27.31 21.27 -36.13
CA ASP A 1150 -26.00 21.24 -35.46
C ASP A 1150 -25.95 20.30 -34.25
N ALA A 1151 -27.06 19.63 -33.93
CA ALA A 1151 -27.13 18.70 -32.80
C ALA A 1151 -26.35 17.39 -33.09
N PRO A 1152 -25.72 16.78 -32.07
CA PRO A 1152 -25.11 15.47 -32.23
C PRO A 1152 -26.19 14.42 -32.52
N SER A 1153 -25.91 13.52 -33.47
CA SER A 1153 -26.83 12.44 -33.82
C SER A 1153 -26.76 11.35 -32.74
N ILE A 1154 -27.81 11.18 -31.96
CA ILE A 1154 -27.84 10.23 -30.84
C ILE A 1154 -29.08 9.36 -30.96
N SER A 1155 -28.90 8.04 -30.87
CA SER A 1155 -29.99 7.07 -30.73
C SER A 1155 -30.36 6.94 -29.26
N VAL A 1156 -31.65 6.97 -28.94
CA VAL A 1156 -32.10 7.01 -27.55
C VAL A 1156 -33.25 6.06 -27.27
N GLY A 1157 -33.27 5.54 -26.06
CA GLY A 1157 -34.38 4.80 -25.48
C GLY A 1157 -34.61 5.28 -24.05
N SER A 1158 -35.87 5.46 -23.66
CA SER A 1158 -36.22 5.86 -22.30
C SER A 1158 -37.23 4.91 -21.68
N VAL A 1159 -37.13 4.76 -20.37
CA VAL A 1159 -38.04 3.98 -19.53
C VAL A 1159 -38.24 4.71 -18.21
N TRP A 1160 -39.48 4.76 -17.73
CA TRP A 1160 -39.78 5.18 -16.36
C TRP A 1160 -39.85 3.96 -15.46
N CYS A 1161 -38.94 3.85 -14.51
CA CYS A 1161 -38.90 2.77 -13.54
C CYS A 1161 -39.72 3.17 -12.30
N GLU A 1162 -40.83 2.49 -12.05
CA GLU A 1162 -41.68 2.74 -10.87
C GLU A 1162 -41.09 2.15 -9.58
N ASP A 1163 -40.20 1.16 -9.71
CA ASP A 1163 -39.57 0.48 -8.57
C ASP A 1163 -38.07 0.31 -8.78
N SER A 1164 -37.26 1.08 -8.04
CA SER A 1164 -35.80 1.04 -8.11
C SER A 1164 -35.17 -0.31 -7.74
N HIS A 1165 -35.89 -1.24 -7.12
CA HIS A 1165 -35.41 -2.62 -6.92
C HIS A 1165 -35.33 -3.40 -8.23
N GLN A 1166 -36.11 -3.02 -9.25
CA GLN A 1166 -36.13 -3.62 -10.59
C GLN A 1166 -35.29 -2.83 -11.60
N LEU A 1167 -34.46 -1.89 -11.13
CA LEU A 1167 -33.75 -0.92 -11.96
C LEU A 1167 -32.91 -1.57 -13.07
N GLU A 1168 -32.26 -2.70 -12.83
CA GLU A 1168 -31.51 -3.44 -13.86
C GLU A 1168 -32.40 -3.85 -15.04
N GLY A 1169 -33.59 -4.42 -14.78
CA GLY A 1169 -34.51 -4.82 -15.84
C GLY A 1169 -35.04 -3.64 -16.66
N CYS A 1170 -35.28 -2.50 -16.00
CA CYS A 1170 -35.70 -1.26 -16.66
C CYS A 1170 -34.58 -0.62 -17.49
N VAL A 1171 -33.32 -0.71 -17.04
CA VAL A 1171 -32.16 -0.31 -17.83
C VAL A 1171 -32.05 -1.14 -19.11
N GLU A 1172 -32.18 -2.47 -19.02
CA GLU A 1172 -32.15 -3.34 -20.19
C GLU A 1172 -33.29 -3.03 -21.18
N GLU A 1173 -34.46 -2.62 -20.68
CA GLU A 1173 -35.57 -2.20 -21.53
C GLU A 1173 -35.27 -0.88 -22.25
N ALA A 1174 -34.66 0.09 -21.56
CA ALA A 1174 -34.22 1.34 -22.16
C ALA A 1174 -33.15 1.11 -23.25
N ASP A 1175 -32.18 0.21 -23.01
CA ASP A 1175 -31.19 -0.21 -24.00
C ASP A 1175 -31.86 -0.87 -25.22
N ARG A 1176 -32.76 -1.84 -25.02
CA ARG A 1176 -33.52 -2.45 -26.13
C ARG A 1176 -34.30 -1.43 -26.95
N SER A 1177 -34.88 -0.42 -26.30
CA SER A 1177 -35.56 0.68 -27.00
C SER A 1177 -34.60 1.55 -27.80
N MET A 1178 -33.42 1.85 -27.23
CA MET A 1178 -32.36 2.60 -27.91
C MET A 1178 -31.86 1.84 -29.16
N GLN A 1179 -31.62 0.53 -29.06
CA GLN A 1179 -31.15 -0.27 -30.18
C GLN A 1179 -32.13 -0.24 -31.37
N ARG A 1180 -33.45 -0.26 -31.10
CA ARG A 1180 -34.47 -0.08 -32.16
C ARG A 1180 -34.37 1.31 -32.82
N SER A 1181 -34.14 2.36 -32.04
CA SER A 1181 -33.89 3.71 -32.56
C SER A 1181 -32.63 3.74 -33.44
N LYS A 1182 -31.56 3.06 -33.02
CA LYS A 1182 -30.29 2.94 -33.75
C LYS A 1182 -30.47 2.23 -35.09
N GLU A 1183 -31.19 1.12 -35.10
CA GLU A 1183 -31.53 0.40 -36.33
C GLU A 1183 -32.29 1.28 -37.33
N ALA A 1184 -33.30 2.02 -36.86
CA ALA A 1184 -34.08 2.93 -37.71
C ALA A 1184 -33.24 4.07 -38.30
N TYR A 1185 -32.32 4.64 -37.51
CA TYR A 1185 -31.37 5.65 -37.97
C TYR A 1185 -30.50 5.11 -39.12
N TYR A 1186 -29.90 3.93 -38.95
CA TYR A 1186 -29.02 3.34 -39.98
C TYR A 1186 -29.78 2.85 -41.22
N GLN A 1187 -31.05 2.45 -41.10
CA GLN A 1187 -31.88 2.10 -42.26
C GLN A 1187 -32.21 3.31 -43.14
N THR A 1188 -32.45 4.47 -42.53
CA THR A 1188 -32.79 5.71 -43.26
C THR A 1188 -31.55 6.37 -43.89
N HIS A 1189 -30.39 6.28 -43.23
CA HIS A 1189 -29.14 6.91 -43.70
C HIS A 1189 -28.31 6.04 -44.67
N LYS A 1190 -28.58 4.73 -44.77
CA LYS A 1190 -27.97 3.83 -45.78
C LYS A 1190 -28.48 4.06 -47.22
N ARG A 1191 -29.54 4.85 -47.44
CA ARG A 1191 -30.12 5.10 -48.78
C ARG A 1191 -29.40 6.16 -49.64
N TYR A 1192 -28.33 6.78 -49.12
CA TYR A 1192 -27.41 7.61 -49.91
C TYR A 1192 -25.98 7.04 -49.84
N ARG A 1193 -25.77 5.90 -50.48
CA ARG A 1193 -24.51 5.56 -51.13
C ARG A 1193 -24.80 4.94 -52.48
#